data_AF-A0A6J4ZU90-F1
#
_entry.id   AF-A0A6J4ZU90-F1
#
_cell.length_a   1.000
_cell.length_b   1.000
_cell.length_c   1.000
_cell.angle_alpha   90.00
_cell.angle_beta   90.00
_cell.angle_gamma   90.00
#
_symmetry.space_group_name_H-M   'P 1'
#
loop_
_entity.id
_entity.type
_entity.pdbx_description
1 polymer ?
#
loop_
_entity_poly.entity_id
_entity_poly.type
_entity_poly.pdbx_seq_one_letter_code
_entity_poly.pdbx_strand_id
1 'polypeptide(L)'
;MKRPRPRRPAGRALHLLQLNAFLWLAIGISLSGMSLTHVTLAAGPLPQGGAYVDGTGAIASQGNGLLITQPGSTRGVIEWNSFSIGRHNTVTFDNGSGTTLNRVTGGSPSAIFGKLTATGSLYVINPQGIVVGPSGVVSTAGRFVASTLDVCNCAFMQAGDALTLSGDSNASVINLGRISSSGNDVFLIARRAATNAGTVSAPNGTAELAAGSQVLLQDSGSGKQVFVLTGSHGTVLNQGQLKAAQVSLQAADGNIYALAGGGTRIRAAGTATRDGHVWLVADGGKVDALGTIEAANADGKGGTVDTRADNLRVDRLDVYAAQWDLASPVFSIDPKTAASLSRNLSRGTSVTVNATDPGAGDLTIGSNIRWTGDAALTLDAAYSVSIASRATVANSGAGNLTLRADSAGANNGGRVLNRGTIDWSGSTGTVAALYDMNGSYSAGTIRSNADWRAAPLSGLKTQITAYELVNSVGDLASVSANLAGSYALGKDIAASQAPAFTPIGAMATPFTGEFDGMGHVIDGIVFTPGGNVGLFAAIGTTGVVRNLGVVNASAAIFPRMTGGLVAVINAGLITNTYSSGEVSLVRGTEGVLAGGLVGQNDGLIERSSSSATVHPAAGTGGGLVGVNNGSIVQSFASGMVSGGSRSVAGGLVGRNSGAITQSYATGIAGGGMNRGGLAADNSGTIQESFSTTEIPPLPTFYPHGGVVGTNSGSVASNVFWDTQTSGTLDGGPGVSAANGLTTAQMSTPASFGPTWDFSPTGIWAMPAGATHPVLRWELAH
;
A
#
# COMPACT_ATOMS: atom_id res chain seq x y z
N MET A 1 -67.61 31.04 7.53
CA MET A 1 -66.47 30.47 8.28
C MET A 1 -65.62 29.63 7.34
N LYS A 2 -64.48 30.18 6.88
CA LYS A 2 -63.50 29.51 5.99
C LYS A 2 -62.14 29.54 6.70
N ARG A 3 -61.53 28.38 6.91
CA ARG A 3 -60.23 28.22 7.58
C ARG A 3 -59.08 28.82 6.74
N PRO A 4 -58.02 29.37 7.36
CA PRO A 4 -56.93 30.03 6.65
C PRO A 4 -55.88 29.02 6.16
N ARG A 5 -55.27 29.33 5.01
CA ARG A 5 -54.13 28.60 4.40
C ARG A 5 -52.83 28.88 5.16
N PRO A 6 -51.90 27.91 5.30
CA PRO A 6 -50.59 28.16 5.89
C PRO A 6 -49.65 28.89 4.92
N ARG A 7 -48.89 29.86 5.46
CA ARG A 7 -47.83 30.62 4.77
C ARG A 7 -46.62 29.71 4.48
N ARG A 8 -46.08 29.80 3.25
CA ARG A 8 -44.77 29.22 2.87
C ARG A 8 -43.64 30.01 3.56
N PRO A 9 -42.58 29.39 4.08
CA PRO A 9 -41.43 30.12 4.59
C PRO A 9 -40.53 30.57 3.43
N ALA A 10 -40.36 31.88 3.29
CA ALA A 10 -39.34 32.50 2.46
C ALA A 10 -37.96 32.31 3.12
N GLY A 11 -37.36 31.13 2.97
CA GLY A 11 -36.06 30.79 3.57
C GLY A 11 -34.95 30.45 2.58
N ARG A 12 -35.20 30.55 1.26
CA ARG A 12 -34.23 30.16 0.21
C ARG A 12 -33.42 31.31 -0.39
N ALA A 13 -33.77 32.57 -0.12
CA ALA A 13 -33.11 33.72 -0.75
C ALA A 13 -31.94 34.30 0.07
N LEU A 14 -31.99 34.26 1.41
CA LEU A 14 -30.96 34.93 2.23
C LEU A 14 -29.65 34.14 2.39
N HIS A 15 -29.64 32.81 2.28
CA HIS A 15 -28.40 32.03 2.39
C HIS A 15 -27.54 32.01 1.12
N LEU A 16 -28.13 32.28 -0.06
CA LEU A 16 -27.40 32.41 -1.33
C LEU A 16 -26.69 33.77 -1.46
N LEU A 17 -27.15 34.80 -0.73
CA LEU A 17 -26.55 36.13 -0.74
C LEU A 17 -25.29 36.23 0.13
N GLN A 18 -25.20 35.49 1.24
CA GLN A 18 -24.00 35.50 2.10
C GLN A 18 -22.82 34.70 1.52
N LEU A 19 -23.07 33.64 0.72
CA LEU A 19 -22.01 32.90 0.02
C LEU A 19 -21.40 33.71 -1.15
N ASN A 20 -22.17 34.62 -1.75
CA ASN A 20 -21.69 35.48 -2.83
C ASN A 20 -20.88 36.69 -2.31
N ALA A 21 -21.05 37.11 -1.06
CA ALA A 21 -20.36 38.29 -0.53
C ALA A 21 -18.85 38.08 -0.30
N PHE A 22 -18.41 36.87 0.07
CA PHE A 22 -16.98 36.50 0.12
C PHE A 22 -16.40 36.21 -1.28
N LEU A 23 -17.25 35.85 -2.25
CA LEU A 23 -16.90 35.49 -3.62
C LEU A 23 -16.42 36.70 -4.45
N TRP A 24 -16.82 37.93 -4.09
CA TRP A 24 -16.40 39.15 -4.77
C TRP A 24 -15.20 39.85 -4.13
N LEU A 25 -14.80 39.47 -2.90
CA LEU A 25 -13.71 40.14 -2.20
C LEU A 25 -12.31 39.67 -2.67
N ALA A 26 -12.19 38.44 -3.18
CA ALA A 26 -10.93 37.93 -3.76
C ALA A 26 -10.69 38.39 -5.21
N ILE A 27 -11.77 38.70 -5.95
CA ILE A 27 -11.71 39.20 -7.33
C ILE A 27 -11.67 40.74 -7.35
N GLY A 28 -12.23 41.41 -6.34
CA GLY A 28 -12.42 42.87 -6.32
C GLY A 28 -11.17 43.71 -5.99
N ILE A 29 -10.12 43.14 -5.40
CA ILE A 29 -8.93 43.91 -4.97
C ILE A 29 -7.84 44.00 -6.06
N SER A 30 -7.95 43.24 -7.16
CA SER A 30 -6.97 43.24 -8.26
C SER A 30 -7.42 43.99 -9.53
N LEU A 31 -8.65 44.53 -9.57
CA LEU A 31 -9.19 45.22 -10.76
C LEU A 31 -9.32 46.76 -10.65
N SER A 32 -9.03 47.37 -9.52
CA SER A 32 -9.27 48.81 -9.28
C SER A 32 -8.20 49.77 -9.83
N GLY A 33 -7.28 49.30 -10.69
CA GLY A 33 -6.16 50.11 -11.23
C GLY A 33 -6.18 50.42 -12.72
N MET A 34 -7.19 50.00 -13.50
CA MET A 34 -7.20 50.24 -14.96
C MET A 34 -8.07 51.45 -15.31
N SER A 35 -7.46 52.63 -15.35
CA SER A 35 -8.03 53.80 -16.02
C SER A 35 -8.05 53.58 -17.52
N LEU A 36 -9.25 53.56 -18.10
CA LEU A 36 -9.47 53.52 -19.55
C LEU A 36 -9.33 54.93 -20.12
N THR A 37 -8.20 55.21 -20.77
CA THR A 37 -8.12 56.27 -21.78
C THR A 37 -7.95 55.62 -23.15
N HIS A 38 -8.89 55.92 -24.05
CA HIS A 38 -8.88 55.45 -25.44
C HIS A 38 -7.79 56.15 -26.26
N VAL A 39 -6.85 55.41 -26.86
CA VAL A 39 -6.17 55.76 -28.13
C VAL A 39 -5.70 54.46 -28.83
N THR A 40 -6.03 54.35 -30.13
CA THR A 40 -5.54 53.43 -31.19
C THR A 40 -5.61 51.90 -30.99
N LEU A 41 -6.05 51.17 -32.04
CA LEU A 41 -5.95 49.71 -32.16
C LEU A 41 -4.46 49.29 -32.26
N ALA A 42 -3.72 49.36 -31.15
CA ALA A 42 -2.44 48.69 -31.00
C ALA A 42 -2.68 47.20 -30.70
N ALA A 43 -1.83 46.31 -31.20
CA ALA A 43 -1.94 44.85 -31.07
C ALA A 43 -1.96 44.28 -29.63
N GLY A 44 -2.03 45.14 -28.61
CA GLY A 44 -1.83 44.85 -27.19
C GLY A 44 -0.34 44.79 -26.82
N PRO A 45 0.02 44.66 -25.53
CA PRO A 45 1.41 44.67 -25.08
C PRO A 45 2.18 43.42 -25.53
N LEU A 46 3.49 43.55 -25.73
CA LEU A 46 4.47 42.46 -25.77
C LEU A 46 5.37 42.56 -24.53
N PRO A 47 6.07 41.49 -24.12
CA PRO A 47 7.10 41.58 -23.09
C PRO A 47 8.15 42.66 -23.42
N GLN A 48 8.62 43.39 -22.41
CA GLN A 48 9.54 44.53 -22.58
C GLN A 48 10.76 44.44 -21.67
N GLY A 49 11.89 44.95 -22.16
CA GLY A 49 13.14 45.03 -21.40
C GLY A 49 13.82 43.69 -21.15
N GLY A 50 13.55 42.68 -21.99
CA GLY A 50 14.11 41.34 -21.86
C GLY A 50 15.61 41.30 -22.09
N ALA A 51 16.37 40.75 -21.15
CA ALA A 51 17.79 40.47 -21.31
C ALA A 51 18.18 39.15 -20.64
N TYR A 52 19.01 38.34 -21.30
CA TYR A 52 19.61 37.17 -20.68
C TYR A 52 20.61 37.63 -19.60
N VAL A 53 20.39 37.21 -18.36
CA VAL A 53 21.29 37.47 -17.23
C VAL A 53 22.12 36.25 -16.86
N ASP A 54 21.63 35.05 -17.18
CA ASP A 54 22.38 33.79 -17.13
C ASP A 54 22.04 32.93 -18.36
N GLY A 55 23.01 32.13 -18.81
CA GLY A 55 22.90 31.38 -20.07
C GLY A 55 23.10 32.26 -21.30
N THR A 56 22.74 31.75 -22.48
CA THR A 56 22.89 32.48 -23.75
C THR A 56 21.64 32.32 -24.60
N GLY A 57 21.38 33.29 -25.47
CA GLY A 57 20.23 33.27 -26.37
C GLY A 57 20.01 34.63 -27.04
N ALA A 58 18.93 34.75 -27.79
CA ALA A 58 18.54 35.98 -28.47
C ALA A 58 17.03 36.22 -28.34
N ILE A 59 16.65 37.51 -28.31
CA ILE A 59 15.26 37.96 -28.31
C ILE A 59 15.07 38.80 -29.57
N ALA A 60 14.19 38.36 -30.46
CA ALA A 60 13.92 39.03 -31.73
C ALA A 60 12.42 39.30 -31.90
N SER A 61 12.08 40.45 -32.48
CA SER A 61 10.70 40.72 -32.91
C SER A 61 10.35 39.85 -34.12
N GLN A 62 9.16 39.24 -34.10
CA GLN A 62 8.66 38.40 -35.19
C GLN A 62 7.18 38.74 -35.46
N GLY A 63 6.94 39.59 -36.46
CA GLY A 63 5.58 40.06 -36.78
C GLY A 63 4.94 40.80 -35.60
N ASN A 64 3.78 40.33 -35.16
CA ASN A 64 3.06 40.79 -33.96
C ASN A 64 3.54 40.09 -32.67
N GLY A 65 4.79 39.62 -32.65
CA GLY A 65 5.28 38.71 -31.63
C GLY A 65 6.76 38.85 -31.28
N LEU A 66 7.20 38.01 -30.34
CA LEU A 66 8.62 37.80 -30.01
C LEU A 66 9.00 36.35 -30.29
N LEU A 67 10.19 36.16 -30.84
CA LEU A 67 10.90 34.88 -30.89
C LEU A 67 12.10 34.96 -29.94
N ILE A 68 12.13 34.05 -28.99
CA ILE A 68 13.24 33.88 -28.04
C ILE A 68 13.93 32.58 -28.40
N THR A 69 15.20 32.63 -28.78
CA THR A 69 16.00 31.46 -29.13
C THR A 69 17.03 31.18 -28.05
N GLN A 70 17.15 29.92 -27.64
CA GLN A 70 18.17 29.45 -26.71
C GLN A 70 18.90 28.27 -27.34
N PRO A 71 20.25 28.29 -27.45
CA PRO A 71 20.98 27.26 -28.16
C PRO A 71 21.00 25.94 -27.38
N GLY A 72 20.75 24.85 -28.10
CA GLY A 72 20.84 23.48 -27.58
C GLY A 72 19.84 23.17 -26.46
N SER A 73 20.20 22.23 -25.58
CA SER A 73 19.41 21.82 -24.41
C SER A 73 19.83 22.54 -23.12
N THR A 74 20.23 23.81 -23.24
CA THR A 74 20.82 24.58 -22.13
C THR A 74 19.76 25.15 -21.18
N ARG A 75 20.21 25.77 -20.08
CA ARG A 75 19.37 26.59 -19.20
C ARG A 75 19.66 28.07 -19.44
N GLY A 76 18.65 28.92 -19.30
CA GLY A 76 18.80 30.37 -19.41
C GLY A 76 17.84 31.13 -18.50
N VAL A 77 18.28 32.28 -18.00
CA VAL A 77 17.50 33.20 -17.18
C VAL A 77 17.40 34.52 -17.92
N ILE A 78 16.17 34.97 -18.16
CA ILE A 78 15.86 36.25 -18.78
C ILE A 78 15.14 37.11 -17.75
N GLU A 79 15.65 38.31 -17.52
CA GLU A 79 14.96 39.32 -16.73
C GLU A 79 14.18 40.27 -17.63
N TRP A 80 12.98 40.63 -17.19
CA TRP A 80 12.03 41.45 -17.93
C TRP A 80 11.51 42.59 -17.06
N ASN A 81 11.42 43.80 -17.64
CA ASN A 81 10.72 44.91 -16.99
C ASN A 81 9.20 44.64 -16.93
N SER A 82 8.64 44.00 -17.97
CA SER A 82 7.26 43.51 -17.96
C SER A 82 7.13 42.30 -18.87
N PHE A 83 6.24 41.36 -18.53
CA PHE A 83 5.94 40.18 -19.33
C PHE A 83 4.42 40.05 -19.54
N SER A 84 3.88 40.74 -20.53
CA SER A 84 2.47 40.66 -20.91
C SER A 84 2.32 40.39 -22.40
N ILE A 85 1.27 39.66 -22.78
CA ILE A 85 1.02 39.24 -24.16
C ILE A 85 -0.42 39.61 -24.52
N GLY A 86 -0.59 40.63 -25.34
CA GLY A 86 -1.89 41.06 -25.86
C GLY A 86 -2.61 39.96 -26.65
N ARG A 87 -3.94 40.05 -26.75
CA ARG A 87 -4.82 39.04 -27.39
C ARG A 87 -4.38 38.62 -28.79
N HIS A 88 -3.81 39.54 -29.56
CA HIS A 88 -3.40 39.30 -30.94
C HIS A 88 -1.89 39.05 -31.07
N ASN A 89 -1.16 38.94 -29.96
CA ASN A 89 0.29 38.77 -29.95
C ASN A 89 0.69 37.33 -29.67
N THR A 90 1.88 36.95 -30.13
CA THR A 90 2.46 35.62 -29.89
C THR A 90 3.89 35.76 -29.36
N VAL A 91 4.23 34.99 -28.34
CA VAL A 91 5.61 34.85 -27.85
C VAL A 91 6.00 33.39 -27.99
N THR A 92 7.10 33.13 -28.69
CA THR A 92 7.61 31.79 -28.97
C THR A 92 9.01 31.63 -28.40
N PHE A 93 9.22 30.60 -27.58
CA PHE A 93 10.51 30.14 -27.12
C PHE A 93 10.93 28.93 -27.96
N ASP A 94 11.98 29.10 -28.75
CA ASP A 94 12.69 28.00 -29.40
C ASP A 94 13.93 27.67 -28.56
N ASN A 95 13.72 26.84 -27.54
CA ASN A 95 14.74 26.47 -26.55
C ASN A 95 15.06 24.98 -26.57
N GLY A 96 14.77 24.27 -27.68
CA GLY A 96 15.00 22.83 -27.81
C GLY A 96 14.34 22.05 -26.68
N SER A 97 15.07 21.12 -26.06
CA SER A 97 14.69 20.45 -24.81
C SER A 97 15.19 21.16 -23.54
N GLY A 98 15.71 22.38 -23.69
CA GLY A 98 16.26 23.20 -22.63
C GLY A 98 15.18 23.81 -21.71
N THR A 99 15.62 24.60 -20.74
CA THR A 99 14.73 25.27 -19.77
C THR A 99 15.03 26.76 -19.71
N THR A 100 13.99 27.59 -19.79
CA THR A 100 14.15 29.06 -19.73
C THR A 100 13.32 29.64 -18.59
N LEU A 101 13.97 30.39 -17.69
CA LEU A 101 13.34 31.14 -16.62
C LEU A 101 13.17 32.60 -17.02
N ASN A 102 11.94 33.10 -16.93
CA ASN A 102 11.58 34.48 -17.21
C ASN A 102 11.18 35.14 -15.91
N ARG A 103 12.03 36.02 -15.38
CA ARG A 103 11.77 36.76 -14.14
C ARG A 103 11.34 38.18 -14.47
N VAL A 104 10.17 38.58 -13.97
CA VAL A 104 9.71 39.97 -14.06
C VAL A 104 10.23 40.74 -12.85
N THR A 105 11.02 41.78 -13.09
CA THR A 105 11.61 42.65 -12.05
C THR A 105 10.87 43.99 -11.92
N GLY A 106 10.01 44.34 -12.88
CA GLY A 106 9.19 45.55 -12.82
C GLY A 106 7.89 45.41 -12.01
N GLY A 107 7.18 46.53 -11.82
CA GLY A 107 6.02 46.63 -10.92
C GLY A 107 4.65 46.23 -11.51
N SER A 108 4.60 45.54 -12.66
CA SER A 108 3.33 45.20 -13.33
C SER A 108 3.07 43.68 -13.33
N PRO A 109 1.81 43.24 -13.11
CA PRO A 109 1.43 41.83 -13.27
C PRO A 109 1.61 41.34 -14.71
N SER A 110 1.83 40.03 -14.87
CA SER A 110 1.89 39.38 -16.19
C SER A 110 0.48 39.08 -16.71
N ALA A 111 0.04 39.78 -17.75
CA ALA A 111 -1.26 39.54 -18.40
C ALA A 111 -1.08 38.82 -19.74
N ILE A 112 -1.39 37.52 -19.78
CA ILE A 112 -1.25 36.65 -20.95
C ILE A 112 -2.63 36.44 -21.58
N PHE A 113 -2.99 37.30 -22.53
CA PHE A 113 -4.22 37.21 -23.32
C PHE A 113 -4.02 36.61 -24.71
N GLY A 114 -2.78 36.61 -25.22
CA GLY A 114 -2.39 36.02 -26.50
C GLY A 114 -1.78 34.62 -26.36
N LYS A 115 -0.87 34.26 -27.28
CA LYS A 115 -0.26 32.94 -27.35
C LYS A 115 1.17 32.94 -26.79
N LEU A 116 1.47 31.98 -25.93
CA LEU A 116 2.81 31.69 -25.41
C LEU A 116 3.17 30.24 -25.72
N THR A 117 4.24 30.02 -26.50
CA THR A 117 4.69 28.68 -26.88
C THR A 117 6.14 28.43 -26.54
N ALA A 118 6.49 27.19 -26.17
CA ALA A 118 7.88 26.76 -25.99
C ALA A 118 8.12 25.34 -26.52
N THR A 119 9.27 25.10 -27.15
CA THR A 119 9.71 23.74 -27.55
C THR A 119 10.22 22.92 -26.36
N GLY A 120 10.69 23.58 -25.30
CA GLY A 120 11.21 22.98 -24.07
C GLY A 120 10.43 23.43 -22.84
N SER A 121 11.11 23.54 -21.71
CA SER A 121 10.54 23.95 -20.43
C SER A 121 10.58 25.47 -20.24
N LEU A 122 9.55 26.04 -19.61
CA LEU A 122 9.37 27.47 -19.44
C LEU A 122 8.91 27.81 -18.02
N TYR A 123 9.63 28.69 -17.36
CA TYR A 123 9.28 29.25 -16.05
C TYR A 123 8.96 30.74 -16.24
N VAL A 124 7.83 31.19 -15.69
CA VAL A 124 7.41 32.59 -15.65
C VAL A 124 7.22 32.98 -14.19
N ILE A 125 8.11 33.82 -13.69
CA ILE A 125 8.14 34.28 -12.29
C ILE A 125 7.77 35.75 -12.26
N ASN A 126 6.69 36.11 -11.56
CA ASN A 126 6.31 37.49 -11.35
C ASN A 126 5.69 37.70 -9.96
N PRO A 127 6.40 38.33 -9.01
CA PRO A 127 5.89 38.64 -7.68
C PRO A 127 4.65 39.56 -7.68
N GLN A 128 4.36 40.27 -8.77
CA GLN A 128 3.18 41.13 -8.93
C GLN A 128 1.92 40.36 -9.36
N GLY A 129 2.06 39.09 -9.74
CA GLY A 129 0.96 38.22 -10.14
C GLY A 129 0.99 37.85 -11.62
N ILE A 130 0.29 36.76 -11.93
CA ILE A 130 0.22 36.19 -13.28
C ILE A 130 -1.23 35.86 -13.59
N VAL A 131 -1.73 36.33 -14.73
CA VAL A 131 -3.08 36.02 -15.23
C VAL A 131 -3.00 35.51 -16.67
N VAL A 132 -3.41 34.27 -16.89
CA VAL A 132 -3.71 33.75 -18.23
C VAL A 132 -5.19 34.03 -18.48
N GLY A 133 -5.50 35.02 -19.31
CA GLY A 133 -6.88 35.44 -19.55
C GLY A 133 -7.69 34.46 -20.41
N PRO A 134 -9.01 34.67 -20.60
CA PRO A 134 -9.87 33.72 -21.31
C PRO A 134 -9.47 33.39 -22.75
N SER A 135 -8.78 34.29 -23.43
CA SER A 135 -8.21 34.05 -24.77
C SER A 135 -6.76 33.57 -24.76
N GLY A 136 -6.12 33.58 -23.58
CA GLY A 136 -4.73 33.20 -23.40
C GLY A 136 -4.53 31.71 -23.66
N VAL A 137 -3.47 31.39 -24.41
CA VAL A 137 -3.06 30.02 -24.70
C VAL A 137 -1.57 29.88 -24.38
N VAL A 138 -1.25 29.01 -23.42
CA VAL A 138 0.12 28.60 -23.10
C VAL A 138 0.31 27.15 -23.53
N SER A 139 1.32 26.86 -24.35
CA SER A 139 1.62 25.50 -24.80
C SER A 139 3.11 25.23 -24.83
N THR A 140 3.57 24.26 -24.03
CA THR A 140 4.98 23.85 -23.96
C THR A 140 5.16 22.38 -24.34
N ALA A 141 6.33 22.02 -24.88
CA ALA A 141 6.69 20.61 -25.01
C ALA A 141 7.33 20.05 -23.74
N GLY A 142 8.14 20.86 -23.04
CA GLY A 142 8.62 20.59 -21.68
C GLY A 142 7.67 21.11 -20.60
N ARG A 143 8.19 21.29 -19.39
CA ARG A 143 7.44 21.75 -18.21
C ARG A 143 7.01 23.21 -18.34
N PHE A 144 5.84 23.57 -17.82
CA PHE A 144 5.45 24.97 -17.62
C PHE A 144 5.30 25.29 -16.13
N VAL A 145 5.97 26.34 -15.65
CA VAL A 145 5.84 26.85 -14.29
C VAL A 145 5.43 28.32 -14.33
N ALA A 146 4.31 28.66 -13.70
CA ALA A 146 3.93 30.04 -13.42
C ALA A 146 3.98 30.26 -11.91
N SER A 147 4.78 31.20 -11.43
CA SER A 147 5.01 31.41 -10.00
C SER A 147 5.00 32.89 -9.60
N THR A 148 4.41 33.21 -8.44
CA THR A 148 4.67 34.49 -7.75
C THR A 148 5.82 34.42 -6.75
N LEU A 149 6.28 33.21 -6.42
CA LEU A 149 7.47 32.95 -5.63
C LEU A 149 8.69 32.89 -6.55
N ASP A 150 9.84 33.36 -6.06
CA ASP A 150 11.08 33.40 -6.81
C ASP A 150 11.96 32.18 -6.52
N VAL A 151 12.94 31.94 -7.38
CA VAL A 151 13.96 30.89 -7.23
C VAL A 151 15.33 31.49 -7.53
N CYS A 152 16.37 31.04 -6.81
CA CYS A 152 17.74 31.51 -7.09
C CYS A 152 18.18 31.13 -8.50
N ASN A 153 18.84 32.05 -9.22
CA ASN A 153 19.52 31.72 -10.48
C ASN A 153 20.54 30.59 -10.28
N CYS A 154 21.30 30.66 -9.17
CA CYS A 154 22.28 29.64 -8.79
C CYS A 154 21.67 28.23 -8.76
N ALA A 155 20.55 28.05 -8.07
CA ALA A 155 19.87 26.77 -7.96
C ALA A 155 19.26 26.34 -9.30
N PHE A 156 18.62 27.28 -10.01
CA PHE A 156 18.01 27.01 -11.31
C PHE A 156 19.05 26.56 -12.36
N MET A 157 20.24 27.16 -12.37
CA MET A 157 21.30 26.89 -13.34
C MET A 157 22.10 25.60 -13.04
N GLN A 158 22.14 25.13 -11.79
CA GLN A 158 22.93 23.96 -11.38
C GLN A 158 22.32 22.60 -11.77
N ALA A 159 21.18 22.57 -12.46
CA ALA A 159 20.52 21.33 -12.92
C ALA A 159 20.18 20.33 -11.80
N GLY A 160 19.78 20.80 -10.62
CA GLY A 160 19.25 19.93 -9.56
C GLY A 160 17.80 19.50 -9.83
N ASP A 161 17.46 18.28 -9.40
CA ASP A 161 16.11 17.69 -9.50
C ASP A 161 15.09 18.36 -8.57
N ALA A 162 15.56 19.22 -7.65
CA ALA A 162 14.74 19.93 -6.68
C ALA A 162 14.96 21.45 -6.74
N LEU A 163 13.87 22.22 -6.85
CA LEU A 163 13.86 23.68 -6.85
C LEU A 163 12.97 24.20 -5.73
N THR A 164 13.55 24.99 -4.83
CA THR A 164 12.81 25.72 -3.80
C THR A 164 12.40 27.07 -4.33
N LEU A 165 11.08 27.32 -4.40
CA LEU A 165 10.51 28.63 -4.67
C LEU A 165 10.07 29.28 -3.35
N SER A 166 10.43 30.54 -3.14
CA SER A 166 10.06 31.29 -1.94
C SER A 166 9.93 32.80 -2.21
N GLY A 167 9.34 33.53 -1.28
CA GLY A 167 9.19 34.98 -1.36
C GLY A 167 7.92 35.51 -0.72
N ASP A 168 7.85 36.82 -0.49
CA ASP A 168 6.78 37.46 0.30
C ASP A 168 5.62 38.02 -0.52
N SER A 169 5.50 37.63 -1.80
CA SER A 169 4.41 38.09 -2.67
C SER A 169 3.02 37.85 -2.04
N ASN A 170 2.12 38.82 -2.19
CA ASN A 170 0.69 38.64 -1.87
C ASN A 170 -0.16 38.51 -3.14
N ALA A 171 0.47 38.44 -4.31
CA ALA A 171 -0.22 38.29 -5.58
C ALA A 171 -0.68 36.84 -5.82
N SER A 172 -1.41 36.65 -6.91
CA SER A 172 -2.01 35.36 -7.28
C SER A 172 -1.54 34.90 -8.65
N VAL A 173 -1.60 33.58 -8.87
CA VAL A 173 -1.57 32.98 -10.21
C VAL A 173 -2.99 32.57 -10.59
N ILE A 174 -3.50 33.09 -11.70
CA ILE A 174 -4.89 32.86 -12.14
C ILE A 174 -4.88 32.37 -13.59
N ASN A 175 -5.44 31.18 -13.82
CA ASN A 175 -5.72 30.67 -15.16
C ASN A 175 -7.21 30.76 -15.47
N LEU A 176 -7.57 31.58 -16.45
CA LEU A 176 -8.90 31.65 -17.08
C LEU A 176 -8.90 31.10 -18.51
N GLY A 177 -7.71 30.84 -19.07
CA GLY A 177 -7.49 30.42 -20.45
C GLY A 177 -7.15 28.94 -20.57
N ARG A 178 -6.23 28.62 -21.49
CA ARG A 178 -5.76 27.24 -21.73
C ARG A 178 -4.26 27.13 -21.50
N ILE A 179 -3.85 26.19 -20.65
CA ILE A 179 -2.45 25.86 -20.40
C ILE A 179 -2.25 24.38 -20.70
N SER A 180 -1.25 24.04 -21.51
CA SER A 180 -0.91 22.66 -21.80
C SER A 180 0.59 22.40 -21.85
N SER A 181 1.03 21.29 -21.27
CA SER A 181 2.33 20.68 -21.56
C SER A 181 2.10 19.34 -22.26
N SER A 182 2.76 19.09 -23.39
CA SER A 182 2.54 17.87 -24.19
C SER A 182 3.35 16.66 -23.71
N GLY A 183 4.51 16.88 -23.08
CA GLY A 183 5.40 15.81 -22.63
C GLY A 183 5.77 15.85 -21.14
N ASN A 184 5.29 16.84 -20.39
CA ASN A 184 5.77 17.05 -19.02
C ASN A 184 4.72 17.79 -18.17
N ASP A 185 5.17 18.43 -17.09
CA ASP A 185 4.30 18.90 -16.01
C ASP A 185 3.86 20.37 -16.18
N VAL A 186 2.79 20.76 -15.48
CA VAL A 186 2.30 22.14 -15.36
C VAL A 186 2.14 22.52 -13.89
N PHE A 187 2.79 23.61 -13.47
CA PHE A 187 2.73 24.13 -12.10
C PHE A 187 2.20 25.56 -12.06
N LEU A 188 1.20 25.81 -11.20
CA LEU A 188 0.72 27.14 -10.85
C LEU A 188 0.98 27.38 -9.36
N ILE A 189 1.92 28.27 -9.05
CA ILE A 189 2.48 28.42 -7.71
C ILE A 189 2.28 29.84 -7.22
N ALA A 190 1.73 30.00 -6.03
CA ALA A 190 1.63 31.31 -5.40
C ALA A 190 1.90 31.20 -3.90
N ARG A 191 2.11 32.34 -3.24
CA ARG A 191 2.08 32.37 -1.78
C ARG A 191 0.67 32.33 -1.22
N ARG A 192 -0.20 33.19 -1.78
CA ARG A 192 -1.55 33.43 -1.27
C ARG A 192 -2.62 32.66 -2.02
N ALA A 193 -2.64 32.76 -3.35
CA ALA A 193 -3.70 32.09 -4.12
C ALA A 193 -3.26 31.61 -5.51
N ALA A 194 -3.50 30.33 -5.78
CA ALA A 194 -3.41 29.72 -7.10
C ALA A 194 -4.81 29.30 -7.56
N THR A 195 -5.27 29.85 -8.69
CA THR A 195 -6.64 29.65 -9.18
C THR A 195 -6.64 29.11 -10.60
N ASN A 196 -7.40 28.06 -10.86
CA ASN A 196 -7.74 27.59 -12.20
C ASN A 196 -9.25 27.66 -12.40
N ALA A 197 -9.71 28.51 -13.32
CA ALA A 197 -11.07 28.52 -13.86
C ALA A 197 -11.12 28.24 -15.37
N GLY A 198 -9.95 28.02 -16.01
CA GLY A 198 -9.79 27.62 -17.40
C GLY A 198 -9.54 26.11 -17.56
N THR A 199 -8.60 25.75 -18.42
CA THR A 199 -8.15 24.35 -18.59
C THR A 199 -6.65 24.23 -18.39
N VAL A 200 -6.22 23.21 -17.64
CA VAL A 200 -4.82 22.76 -17.57
C VAL A 200 -4.75 21.31 -18.06
N SER A 201 -3.81 21.03 -18.96
CA SER A 201 -3.62 19.70 -19.56
C SER A 201 -2.15 19.27 -19.55
N ALA A 202 -1.86 18.10 -19.00
CA ALA A 202 -0.53 17.50 -18.94
C ALA A 202 -0.63 15.96 -19.08
N PRO A 203 -1.03 15.42 -20.25
CA PRO A 203 -1.43 14.03 -20.40
C PRO A 203 -0.34 13.00 -20.07
N ASN A 204 0.93 13.38 -20.23
CA ASN A 204 2.09 12.55 -19.87
C ASN A 204 2.80 13.05 -18.59
N GLY A 205 2.19 14.03 -17.93
CA GLY A 205 2.79 14.86 -16.89
C GLY A 205 1.90 14.98 -15.65
N THR A 206 2.24 15.92 -14.77
CA THR A 206 1.38 16.35 -13.65
C THR A 206 0.75 17.71 -13.92
N ALA A 207 -0.42 17.96 -13.33
CA ALA A 207 -1.02 19.28 -13.25
C ALA A 207 -1.16 19.67 -11.78
N GLU A 208 -0.37 20.66 -11.35
CA GLU A 208 -0.21 20.98 -9.93
C GLU A 208 -0.48 22.46 -9.62
N LEU A 209 -1.29 22.70 -8.60
CA LEU A 209 -1.55 24.03 -8.05
C LEU A 209 -1.08 24.06 -6.60
N ALA A 210 -0.24 25.03 -6.26
CA ALA A 210 0.40 25.13 -4.96
C ALA A 210 0.24 26.53 -4.37
N ALA A 211 -0.12 26.61 -3.09
CA ALA A 211 -0.16 27.83 -2.31
C ALA A 211 0.64 27.69 -1.01
N GLY A 212 1.77 28.40 -0.89
CA GLY A 212 2.71 28.27 0.24
C GLY A 212 3.73 29.41 0.32
N SER A 213 4.25 29.75 1.50
CA SER A 213 5.38 30.72 1.64
C SER A 213 6.67 30.19 1.01
N GLN A 214 6.82 28.88 1.03
CA GLN A 214 7.90 28.15 0.39
C GLN A 214 7.32 26.89 -0.25
N VAL A 215 7.72 26.62 -1.48
CA VAL A 215 7.27 25.49 -2.27
C VAL A 215 8.48 24.79 -2.85
N LEU A 216 8.66 23.51 -2.50
CA LEU A 216 9.65 22.65 -3.10
C LEU A 216 9.03 21.95 -4.31
N LEU A 217 9.66 22.08 -5.46
CA LEU A 217 9.40 21.26 -6.65
C LEU A 217 10.46 20.18 -6.73
N GLN A 218 10.07 18.93 -6.88
CA GLN A 218 10.97 17.79 -7.05
C GLN A 218 10.46 16.89 -8.17
N ASP A 219 11.36 16.47 -9.06
CA ASP A 219 10.98 15.55 -10.14
C ASP A 219 10.69 14.15 -9.59
N SER A 220 9.50 13.63 -9.88
CA SER A 220 9.11 12.28 -9.50
C SER A 220 8.26 11.61 -10.59
N GLY A 221 8.61 10.37 -10.91
CA GLY A 221 7.87 9.54 -11.86
C GLY A 221 6.71 8.75 -11.24
N SER A 222 6.64 8.67 -9.91
CA SER A 222 5.69 7.79 -9.21
C SER A 222 5.06 8.42 -7.97
N GLY A 223 5.29 9.71 -7.72
CA GLY A 223 4.81 10.38 -6.51
C GLY A 223 4.65 11.88 -6.67
N LYS A 224 4.12 12.49 -5.62
CA LYS A 224 3.90 13.93 -5.50
C LYS A 224 5.19 14.73 -5.73
N GLN A 225 5.12 15.76 -6.58
CA GLN A 225 6.28 16.58 -6.97
C GLN A 225 6.35 17.92 -6.23
N VAL A 226 5.21 18.48 -5.80
CA VAL A 226 5.17 19.70 -4.99
C VAL A 226 5.15 19.38 -3.50
N PHE A 227 5.87 20.14 -2.67
CA PHE A 227 5.69 20.17 -1.22
C PHE A 227 5.61 21.62 -0.74
N VAL A 228 4.66 21.93 0.13
CA VAL A 228 4.44 23.28 0.65
C VAL A 228 4.86 23.35 2.12
N LEU A 229 5.62 24.39 2.50
CA LEU A 229 5.95 24.64 3.90
C LEU A 229 4.75 25.27 4.62
N THR A 230 4.41 24.74 5.80
CA THR A 230 3.34 25.26 6.66
C THR A 230 3.62 26.70 7.13
N GLY A 231 2.56 27.46 7.44
CA GLY A 231 2.59 28.79 8.06
C GLY A 231 1.95 29.91 7.23
N SER A 232 1.69 29.70 5.93
CA SER A 232 1.29 30.78 5.01
C SER A 232 -0.21 30.99 4.80
N HIS A 233 -1.03 30.01 5.19
CA HIS A 233 -2.49 30.04 5.01
C HIS A 233 -2.93 30.30 3.56
N GLY A 234 -2.31 29.56 2.62
CA GLY A 234 -2.54 29.72 1.18
C GLY A 234 -3.93 29.26 0.73
N THR A 235 -4.35 29.55 -0.49
CA THR A 235 -5.61 29.03 -1.05
C THR A 235 -5.40 28.50 -2.46
N VAL A 236 -5.87 27.29 -2.72
CA VAL A 236 -5.96 26.73 -4.07
C VAL A 236 -7.43 26.61 -4.45
N LEU A 237 -7.80 27.21 -5.58
CA LEU A 237 -9.16 27.20 -6.11
C LEU A 237 -9.16 26.57 -7.51
N ASN A 238 -9.81 25.41 -7.64
CA ASN A 238 -10.07 24.81 -8.94
C ASN A 238 -11.56 24.87 -9.27
N GLN A 239 -11.90 25.71 -10.24
CA GLN A 239 -13.20 25.84 -10.90
C GLN A 239 -13.14 25.43 -12.39
N GLY A 240 -11.96 25.10 -12.90
CA GLY A 240 -11.72 24.72 -14.28
C GLY A 240 -11.54 23.22 -14.47
N GLN A 241 -11.04 22.82 -15.64
CA GLN A 241 -10.63 21.44 -15.91
C GLN A 241 -9.14 21.25 -15.63
N LEU A 242 -8.80 20.13 -14.98
CA LEU A 242 -7.45 19.59 -14.84
C LEU A 242 -7.45 18.19 -15.46
N LYS A 243 -6.58 17.97 -16.45
CA LYS A 243 -6.41 16.67 -17.13
C LYS A 243 -4.93 16.33 -17.18
N ALA A 244 -4.49 15.29 -16.49
CA ALA A 244 -3.08 14.91 -16.44
C ALA A 244 -2.90 13.42 -16.18
N ALA A 245 -1.66 12.92 -16.16
CA ALA A 245 -1.40 11.60 -15.60
C ALA A 245 -1.66 11.60 -14.10
N GLN A 246 -1.19 12.65 -13.41
CA GLN A 246 -1.46 12.88 -12.00
C GLN A 246 -1.83 14.35 -11.74
N VAL A 247 -2.64 14.61 -10.72
CA VAL A 247 -3.10 15.97 -10.36
C VAL A 247 -2.81 16.23 -8.87
N SER A 248 -2.26 17.40 -8.54
CA SER A 248 -1.97 17.78 -7.14
C SER A 248 -2.48 19.18 -6.82
N LEU A 249 -3.34 19.31 -5.81
CA LEU A 249 -3.75 20.60 -5.24
C LEU A 249 -3.21 20.69 -3.82
N GLN A 250 -2.43 21.72 -3.52
CA GLN A 250 -1.74 21.86 -2.23
C GLN A 250 -1.83 23.26 -1.65
N ALA A 251 -2.25 23.36 -0.40
CA ALA A 251 -2.33 24.64 0.32
C ALA A 251 -1.76 24.50 1.74
N ALA A 252 -0.68 25.22 2.04
CA ALA A 252 -0.06 25.23 3.37
C ALA A 252 -0.95 25.96 4.39
N ASP A 253 -1.44 25.23 5.40
CA ASP A 253 -2.37 25.67 6.46
C ASP A 253 -3.60 26.40 5.91
N GLY A 254 -3.95 26.03 4.69
CA GLY A 254 -4.73 26.83 3.78
C GLY A 254 -6.09 26.26 3.48
N ASN A 255 -6.69 26.72 2.39
CA ASN A 255 -7.94 26.16 1.91
C ASN A 255 -7.78 25.62 0.49
N ILE A 256 -8.28 24.42 0.25
CA ILE A 256 -8.50 23.89 -1.09
C ILE A 256 -10.00 23.91 -1.38
N TYR A 257 -10.35 24.57 -2.47
CA TYR A 257 -11.69 24.62 -3.02
C TYR A 257 -11.68 23.94 -4.39
N ALA A 258 -11.96 22.63 -4.41
CA ALA A 258 -12.15 21.88 -5.64
C ALA A 258 -13.64 21.92 -6.00
N LEU A 259 -14.10 23.08 -6.48
CA LEU A 259 -15.52 23.38 -6.67
C LEU A 259 -15.96 23.00 -8.09
N ALA A 260 -16.80 21.96 -8.22
CA ALA A 260 -17.47 21.68 -9.47
C ALA A 260 -18.88 22.28 -9.56
N GLY A 261 -19.12 23.03 -10.63
CA GLY A 261 -20.38 22.97 -11.37
C GLY A 261 -20.30 21.83 -12.41
N GLY A 262 -21.41 21.11 -12.63
CA GLY A 262 -21.55 19.85 -13.37
C GLY A 262 -20.45 19.38 -14.36
N GLY A 263 -20.10 18.09 -14.30
CA GLY A 263 -19.11 17.39 -15.14
C GLY A 263 -17.83 16.97 -14.40
N THR A 264 -17.01 16.09 -15.00
CA THR A 264 -15.68 15.70 -14.49
C THR A 264 -14.67 16.83 -14.67
N ARG A 265 -14.22 17.44 -13.56
CA ARG A 265 -13.29 18.59 -13.59
C ARG A 265 -11.86 18.23 -13.24
N ILE A 266 -11.63 17.14 -12.53
CA ILE A 266 -10.29 16.60 -12.28
C ILE A 266 -10.25 15.18 -12.83
N ARG A 267 -9.33 14.95 -13.77
CA ARG A 267 -9.11 13.64 -14.38
C ARG A 267 -7.63 13.31 -14.41
N ALA A 268 -7.26 12.29 -13.65
CA ALA A 268 -5.95 11.67 -13.66
C ALA A 268 -6.02 10.36 -14.46
N ALA A 269 -5.31 10.29 -15.59
CA ALA A 269 -5.24 9.11 -16.44
C ALA A 269 -3.78 8.69 -16.56
N GLY A 270 -3.39 7.69 -15.76
CA GLY A 270 -2.04 7.17 -15.69
C GLY A 270 -1.49 6.73 -17.04
N THR A 271 -0.17 6.67 -17.12
CA THR A 271 0.61 6.19 -18.25
C THR A 271 1.27 4.84 -17.90
N ALA A 272 2.08 4.30 -18.81
CA ALA A 272 2.88 3.11 -18.50
C ALA A 272 3.90 3.33 -17.36
N THR A 273 4.23 4.59 -17.03
CA THR A 273 5.26 4.95 -16.04
C THR A 273 4.73 5.75 -14.86
N ARG A 274 3.48 6.24 -14.91
CA ARG A 274 2.81 7.00 -13.86
C ARG A 274 1.43 6.41 -13.61
N ASP A 275 1.09 6.13 -12.37
CA ASP A 275 -0.27 5.76 -12.00
C ASP A 275 -1.24 6.95 -12.14
N GLY A 276 -2.54 6.65 -12.18
CA GLY A 276 -3.56 7.69 -12.13
C GLY A 276 -3.79 8.13 -10.70
N HIS A 277 -3.30 9.32 -10.32
CA HIS A 277 -3.39 9.79 -8.93
C HIS A 277 -3.90 11.24 -8.83
N VAL A 278 -4.77 11.51 -7.87
CA VAL A 278 -5.18 12.86 -7.46
C VAL A 278 -4.86 13.12 -5.98
N TRP A 279 -4.13 14.19 -5.68
CA TRP A 279 -3.90 14.66 -4.32
C TRP A 279 -4.64 15.97 -4.04
N LEU A 280 -5.42 16.00 -2.97
CA LEU A 280 -6.02 17.20 -2.38
C LEU A 280 -5.48 17.36 -0.96
N VAL A 281 -4.43 18.17 -0.76
CA VAL A 281 -3.71 18.25 0.53
C VAL A 281 -3.68 19.68 1.06
N ALA A 282 -4.42 19.93 2.15
CA ALA A 282 -4.34 21.16 2.92
C ALA A 282 -4.00 20.83 4.38
N ASP A 283 -2.73 20.48 4.63
CA ASP A 283 -2.22 20.24 5.99
C ASP A 283 -2.49 21.47 6.85
N GLY A 284 -3.03 21.29 8.07
CA GLY A 284 -3.42 22.40 8.96
C GLY A 284 -4.66 23.20 8.50
N GLY A 285 -5.27 22.80 7.39
CA GLY A 285 -6.23 23.61 6.64
C GLY A 285 -7.57 22.92 6.39
N LYS A 286 -8.27 23.35 5.33
CA LYS A 286 -9.57 22.80 4.91
C LYS A 286 -9.55 22.35 3.45
N VAL A 287 -10.19 21.21 3.16
CA VAL A 287 -10.59 20.82 1.79
C VAL A 287 -12.12 20.83 1.69
N ASP A 288 -12.67 21.61 0.76
CA ASP A 288 -14.07 21.54 0.31
C ASP A 288 -14.08 21.01 -1.12
N ALA A 289 -14.33 19.69 -1.26
CA ALA A 289 -14.31 18.99 -2.54
C ALA A 289 -15.73 18.61 -2.96
N LEU A 290 -16.10 19.03 -4.17
CA LEU A 290 -17.45 18.87 -4.72
C LEU A 290 -17.39 18.49 -6.20
N GLY A 291 -18.30 17.63 -6.65
CA GLY A 291 -18.41 17.22 -8.04
C GLY A 291 -17.79 15.87 -8.34
N THR A 292 -17.07 15.78 -9.45
CA THR A 292 -16.53 14.52 -9.95
C THR A 292 -15.02 14.57 -10.10
N ILE A 293 -14.35 13.59 -9.49
CA ILE A 293 -12.92 13.27 -9.63
C ILE A 293 -12.81 11.87 -10.24
N GLU A 294 -11.95 11.74 -11.24
CA GLU A 294 -11.64 10.46 -11.89
C GLU A 294 -10.13 10.21 -11.81
N ALA A 295 -9.76 9.01 -11.37
CA ALA A 295 -8.39 8.51 -11.36
C ALA A 295 -8.40 7.10 -11.96
N ALA A 296 -7.63 6.88 -13.01
CA ALA A 296 -7.53 5.59 -13.71
C ALA A 296 -6.08 5.30 -14.10
N ASN A 297 -5.66 4.05 -13.99
CA ASN A 297 -4.37 3.57 -14.44
C ASN A 297 -4.38 3.25 -15.94
N ALA A 298 -3.20 3.13 -16.54
CA ALA A 298 -3.05 2.84 -17.98
C ALA A 298 -3.60 1.46 -18.38
N ASP A 299 -3.65 0.51 -17.43
CA ASP A 299 -4.21 -0.83 -17.63
C ASP A 299 -5.75 -0.86 -17.55
N GLY A 300 -6.39 0.29 -17.33
CA GLY A 300 -7.84 0.42 -17.18
C GLY A 300 -8.36 0.12 -15.78
N LYS A 301 -7.51 -0.29 -14.83
CA LYS A 301 -7.90 -0.35 -13.41
C LYS A 301 -8.09 1.07 -12.88
N GLY A 302 -8.88 1.20 -11.81
CA GLY A 302 -9.01 2.47 -11.11
C GLY A 302 -7.67 2.90 -10.48
N GLY A 303 -7.44 4.20 -10.45
CA GLY A 303 -6.31 4.83 -9.77
C GLY A 303 -6.64 5.18 -8.32
N THR A 304 -5.95 6.18 -7.78
CA THR A 304 -6.04 6.58 -6.36
C THR A 304 -6.40 8.06 -6.20
N VAL A 305 -7.20 8.38 -5.19
CA VAL A 305 -7.49 9.76 -4.76
C VAL A 305 -7.15 9.92 -3.29
N ASP A 306 -6.23 10.83 -2.98
CA ASP A 306 -5.88 11.22 -1.62
C ASP A 306 -6.53 12.56 -1.27
N THR A 307 -7.17 12.62 -0.11
CA THR A 307 -7.82 13.84 0.40
C THR A 307 -7.46 14.04 1.87
N ARG A 308 -6.59 15.00 2.15
CA ARG A 308 -6.03 15.27 3.49
C ARG A 308 -6.20 16.72 3.91
N ALA A 309 -6.77 16.94 5.09
CA ALA A 309 -6.80 18.24 5.77
C ALA A 309 -7.33 18.14 7.20
N ASP A 310 -7.16 19.19 7.99
CA ASP A 310 -7.73 19.27 9.34
C ASP A 310 -9.27 19.31 9.31
N ASN A 311 -9.82 19.99 8.29
CA ASN A 311 -11.25 20.05 8.05
C ASN A 311 -11.60 19.52 6.65
N LEU A 312 -12.30 18.39 6.60
CA LEU A 312 -12.73 17.77 5.35
C LEU A 312 -14.22 17.92 5.13
N ARG A 313 -14.59 18.40 3.94
CA ARG A 313 -15.97 18.40 3.46
C ARG A 313 -16.06 17.74 2.09
N VAL A 314 -16.68 16.57 2.07
CA VAL A 314 -16.76 15.67 0.89
C VAL A 314 -18.19 15.21 0.58
N ASP A 315 -19.20 15.86 1.17
CA ASP A 315 -20.64 15.57 1.10
C ASP A 315 -21.20 15.23 -0.29
N ARG A 316 -20.64 15.86 -1.33
CA ARG A 316 -21.12 15.82 -2.71
C ARG A 316 -19.99 15.54 -3.70
N LEU A 317 -19.04 14.72 -3.29
CA LEU A 317 -17.95 14.26 -4.12
C LEU A 317 -18.29 12.86 -4.65
N ASP A 318 -18.25 12.71 -5.97
CA ASP A 318 -18.29 11.43 -6.66
C ASP A 318 -16.86 11.14 -7.17
N VAL A 319 -16.28 10.03 -6.70
CA VAL A 319 -14.93 9.58 -6.99
C VAL A 319 -15.01 8.30 -7.82
N TYR A 320 -14.45 8.35 -9.03
CA TYR A 320 -14.28 7.20 -9.92
C TYR A 320 -12.82 6.78 -9.88
N ALA A 321 -12.49 5.87 -8.96
CA ALA A 321 -11.14 5.39 -8.70
C ALA A 321 -11.22 3.96 -8.12
N ALA A 322 -10.10 3.27 -7.99
CA ALA A 322 -10.07 2.02 -7.24
C ALA A 322 -10.09 2.30 -5.72
N GLN A 323 -9.37 3.36 -5.31
CA GLN A 323 -9.17 3.71 -3.92
C GLN A 323 -9.40 5.21 -3.69
N TRP A 324 -10.05 5.54 -2.57
CA TRP A 324 -10.19 6.90 -2.06
C TRP A 324 -9.77 6.97 -0.59
N ASP A 325 -8.67 7.67 -0.33
CA ASP A 325 -8.09 7.85 0.98
C ASP A 325 -8.45 9.22 1.55
N LEU A 326 -9.04 9.21 2.75
CA LEU A 326 -9.43 10.39 3.51
C LEU A 326 -8.57 10.47 4.77
N ALA A 327 -8.03 11.64 5.08
CA ALA A 327 -7.21 11.83 6.27
C ALA A 327 -7.47 13.18 6.96
N SER A 328 -7.74 13.14 8.27
CA SER A 328 -7.79 14.31 9.14
C SER A 328 -7.32 13.94 10.55
N PRO A 329 -6.97 14.90 11.43
CA PRO A 329 -6.57 14.61 12.80
C PRO A 329 -7.64 13.81 13.57
N VAL A 330 -8.91 14.24 13.43
CA VAL A 330 -10.10 13.56 13.96
C VAL A 330 -11.16 13.46 12.88
N PHE A 331 -11.99 12.41 12.87
CA PHE A 331 -12.97 12.21 11.80
C PHE A 331 -14.35 11.81 12.32
N SER A 332 -15.38 12.54 11.90
CA SER A 332 -16.78 12.20 12.19
C SER A 332 -17.57 12.03 10.90
N ILE A 333 -18.19 10.87 10.72
CA ILE A 333 -19.01 10.55 9.57
C ILE A 333 -20.45 10.97 9.88
N ASP A 334 -20.77 12.20 9.49
CA ASP A 334 -22.10 12.80 9.58
C ASP A 334 -23.05 12.26 8.48
N PRO A 335 -24.34 12.64 8.45
CA PRO A 335 -25.28 12.15 7.44
C PRO A 335 -24.88 12.45 5.99
N LYS A 336 -24.18 13.55 5.73
CA LYS A 336 -23.79 13.96 4.37
C LYS A 336 -22.56 13.21 3.91
N THR A 337 -21.55 13.09 4.78
CA THR A 337 -20.37 12.27 4.52
C THR A 337 -20.77 10.82 4.34
N ALA A 338 -21.62 10.27 5.21
CA ALA A 338 -22.11 8.88 5.10
C ALA A 338 -22.81 8.62 3.75
N ALA A 339 -23.62 9.57 3.28
CA ALA A 339 -24.27 9.48 1.97
C ALA A 339 -23.26 9.51 0.81
N SER A 340 -22.18 10.31 0.94
CA SER A 340 -21.09 10.35 -0.03
C SER A 340 -20.32 9.03 -0.08
N LEU A 341 -19.91 8.50 1.07
CA LEU A 341 -19.22 7.21 1.16
C LEU A 341 -20.07 6.08 0.59
N SER A 342 -21.35 6.00 0.98
CA SER A 342 -22.29 4.98 0.49
C SER A 342 -22.40 4.96 -1.03
N ARG A 343 -22.44 6.14 -1.68
CA ARG A 343 -22.50 6.25 -3.15
C ARG A 343 -21.20 5.78 -3.81
N ASN A 344 -20.05 6.18 -3.28
CA ASN A 344 -18.75 5.85 -3.86
C ASN A 344 -18.42 4.36 -3.70
N LEU A 345 -18.66 3.81 -2.51
CA LEU A 345 -18.55 2.36 -2.26
C LEU A 345 -19.45 1.56 -3.19
N SER A 346 -20.71 1.98 -3.38
CA SER A 346 -21.65 1.29 -4.29
C SER A 346 -21.25 1.36 -5.76
N ARG A 347 -20.31 2.24 -6.13
CA ARG A 347 -19.76 2.37 -7.48
C ARG A 347 -18.49 1.54 -7.68
N GLY A 348 -17.96 0.91 -6.64
CA GLY A 348 -16.73 0.12 -6.70
C GLY A 348 -15.48 0.84 -6.19
N THR A 349 -15.57 2.08 -5.70
CA THR A 349 -14.44 2.79 -5.11
C THR A 349 -14.29 2.38 -3.65
N SER A 350 -13.22 1.65 -3.32
CA SER A 350 -12.87 1.36 -1.91
C SER A 350 -12.47 2.63 -1.19
N VAL A 351 -12.76 2.70 0.11
CA VAL A 351 -12.53 3.91 0.91
C VAL A 351 -11.74 3.57 2.17
N THR A 352 -10.67 4.31 2.42
CA THR A 352 -9.97 4.33 3.70
C THR A 352 -10.14 5.69 4.36
N VAL A 353 -10.51 5.70 5.64
CA VAL A 353 -10.62 6.93 6.45
C VAL A 353 -9.63 6.83 7.60
N ASN A 354 -8.70 7.78 7.64
CA ASN A 354 -7.63 7.88 8.63
C ASN A 354 -7.89 9.04 9.59
N ALA A 355 -8.10 8.75 10.87
CA ALA A 355 -8.04 9.75 11.94
C ALA A 355 -6.63 9.72 12.55
N THR A 356 -5.81 10.75 12.34
CA THR A 356 -4.35 10.66 12.49
C THR A 356 -3.77 11.19 13.80
N ASP A 357 -4.57 11.84 14.66
CA ASP A 357 -4.07 12.41 15.92
C ASP A 357 -3.80 11.31 16.97
N PRO A 358 -2.55 11.09 17.42
CA PRO A 358 -2.26 10.02 18.39
C PRO A 358 -2.90 10.21 19.78
N GLY A 359 -3.28 11.44 20.15
CA GLY A 359 -3.87 11.78 21.45
C GLY A 359 -5.38 12.05 21.40
N ALA A 360 -5.95 12.32 20.23
CA ALA A 360 -7.38 12.64 20.05
C ALA A 360 -8.02 12.05 18.79
N GLY A 361 -7.31 11.22 18.04
CA GLY A 361 -7.68 10.71 16.71
C GLY A 361 -8.75 9.64 16.73
N ASP A 362 -9.89 9.99 17.33
CA ASP A 362 -11.10 9.21 17.32
C ASP A 362 -11.80 9.31 15.96
N LEU A 363 -12.38 8.19 15.55
CA LEU A 363 -13.23 8.06 14.38
C LEU A 363 -14.64 7.66 14.80
N THR A 364 -15.64 8.49 14.49
CA THR A 364 -17.04 8.23 14.85
C THR A 364 -17.93 8.08 13.63
N ILE A 365 -18.65 6.96 13.54
CA ILE A 365 -19.71 6.73 12.56
C ILE A 365 -21.03 7.19 13.19
N GLY A 366 -21.43 8.42 12.87
CA GLY A 366 -22.65 9.05 13.40
C GLY A 366 -23.91 8.74 12.59
N SER A 367 -23.79 8.11 11.43
CA SER A 367 -24.89 7.91 10.48
C SER A 367 -24.76 6.63 9.68
N ASN A 368 -25.85 6.22 9.03
CA ASN A 368 -25.90 4.97 8.28
C ASN A 368 -25.00 5.00 7.05
N ILE A 369 -24.18 3.96 6.89
CA ILE A 369 -23.41 3.70 5.67
C ILE A 369 -23.90 2.36 5.11
N ARG A 370 -24.45 2.37 3.89
CA ARG A 370 -24.94 1.16 3.24
C ARG A 370 -24.51 1.14 1.79
N TRP A 371 -23.93 0.03 1.34
CA TRP A 371 -23.51 -0.11 -0.04
C TRP A 371 -23.69 -1.52 -0.58
N THR A 372 -23.70 -1.61 -1.91
CA THR A 372 -23.73 -2.85 -2.68
C THR A 372 -22.39 -3.08 -3.36
N GLY A 373 -22.04 -4.34 -3.67
CA GLY A 373 -20.80 -4.67 -4.37
C GLY A 373 -19.60 -4.86 -3.44
N ASP A 374 -18.42 -4.83 -4.05
CA ASP A 374 -17.22 -5.47 -3.48
C ASP A 374 -16.20 -4.47 -2.92
N ALA A 375 -16.49 -3.17 -3.05
CA ALA A 375 -15.65 -2.12 -2.48
C ALA A 375 -15.53 -2.27 -0.96
N ALA A 376 -14.31 -2.13 -0.45
CA ALA A 376 -14.03 -2.23 0.97
C ALA A 376 -14.12 -0.86 1.66
N LEU A 377 -14.47 -0.87 2.95
CA LEU A 377 -14.41 0.29 3.83
C LEU A 377 -13.45 0.02 4.98
N THR A 378 -12.37 0.79 5.06
CA THR A 378 -11.40 0.75 6.15
C THR A 378 -11.48 2.03 6.96
N LEU A 379 -11.60 1.90 8.28
CA LEU A 379 -11.66 3.00 9.23
C LEU A 379 -10.51 2.85 10.22
N ASP A 380 -9.45 3.62 10.00
CA ASP A 380 -8.20 3.59 10.76
C ASP A 380 -8.14 4.79 11.70
N ALA A 381 -8.40 4.56 12.99
CA ALA A 381 -8.28 5.56 14.02
C ALA A 381 -6.95 5.40 14.76
N ALA A 382 -6.22 6.52 14.92
CA ALA A 382 -5.04 6.57 15.76
C ALA A 382 -5.38 6.27 17.23
N TYR A 383 -6.62 6.55 17.66
CA TYR A 383 -7.11 6.20 19.00
C TYR A 383 -8.28 5.20 18.97
N SER A 384 -9.54 5.66 18.98
CA SER A 384 -10.72 4.76 19.04
C SER A 384 -11.64 4.89 17.83
N VAL A 385 -12.30 3.78 17.47
CA VAL A 385 -13.40 3.75 16.48
C VAL A 385 -14.73 3.56 17.21
N SER A 386 -15.76 4.32 16.86
CA SER A 386 -17.11 4.13 17.44
C SER A 386 -18.24 4.22 16.43
N ILE A 387 -19.26 3.37 16.61
CA ILE A 387 -20.53 3.41 15.86
C ILE A 387 -21.61 3.93 16.80
N ALA A 388 -22.30 5.00 16.40
CA ALA A 388 -23.38 5.60 17.19
C ALA A 388 -24.60 4.67 17.29
N SER A 389 -25.41 4.83 18.34
CA SER A 389 -26.52 3.90 18.68
C SER A 389 -27.62 3.79 17.62
N ARG A 390 -27.75 4.78 16.74
CA ARG A 390 -28.73 4.80 15.65
C ARG A 390 -28.10 4.60 14.27
N ALA A 391 -26.79 4.35 14.22
CA ALA A 391 -26.06 4.13 12.98
C ALA A 391 -26.03 2.63 12.64
N THR A 392 -26.16 2.34 11.34
CA THR A 392 -25.98 1.01 10.76
C THR A 392 -24.92 1.08 9.68
N VAL A 393 -23.92 0.21 9.77
CA VAL A 393 -22.98 -0.07 8.67
C VAL A 393 -23.36 -1.40 8.05
N ALA A 394 -23.62 -1.43 6.74
CA ALA A 394 -24.06 -2.65 6.07
C ALA A 394 -23.55 -2.77 4.63
N ASN A 395 -23.27 -4.01 4.22
CA ASN A 395 -22.93 -4.37 2.85
C ASN A 395 -23.86 -5.50 2.37
N SER A 396 -24.19 -5.52 1.08
CA SER A 396 -24.90 -6.64 0.43
C SER A 396 -24.23 -7.13 -0.87
N GLY A 397 -22.90 -7.06 -0.93
CA GLY A 397 -22.04 -7.64 -1.98
C GLY A 397 -20.88 -8.40 -1.33
N ALA A 398 -19.65 -8.28 -1.84
CA ALA A 398 -18.45 -8.89 -1.22
C ALA A 398 -17.56 -7.91 -0.44
N GLY A 399 -18.04 -6.69 -0.17
CA GLY A 399 -17.24 -5.64 0.47
C GLY A 399 -16.85 -5.98 1.91
N ASN A 400 -15.57 -5.81 2.23
CA ASN A 400 -15.04 -5.97 3.58
C ASN A 400 -15.18 -4.68 4.40
N LEU A 401 -15.29 -4.82 5.72
CA LEU A 401 -15.21 -3.72 6.68
C LEU A 401 -14.08 -3.95 7.67
N THR A 402 -13.21 -2.95 7.79
CA THR A 402 -12.17 -2.91 8.82
C THR A 402 -12.42 -1.74 9.75
N LEU A 403 -12.56 -2.03 11.05
CA LEU A 403 -12.60 -1.04 12.13
C LEU A 403 -11.30 -1.20 12.92
N ARG A 404 -10.32 -0.32 12.73
CA ARG A 404 -9.02 -0.40 13.38
C ARG A 404 -8.82 0.76 14.34
N ALA A 405 -8.80 0.45 15.62
CA ALA A 405 -8.30 1.34 16.66
C ALA A 405 -6.78 1.15 16.82
N ASP A 406 -6.12 2.11 17.46
CA ASP A 406 -4.66 2.12 17.64
C ASP A 406 -3.90 1.85 16.33
N SER A 407 -4.22 2.60 15.27
CA SER A 407 -3.70 2.31 13.93
C SER A 407 -2.16 2.29 13.84
N ALA A 408 -1.49 3.06 14.71
CA ALA A 408 -0.03 3.10 14.83
C ALA A 408 0.58 1.96 15.67
N GLY A 409 -0.24 1.12 16.31
CA GLY A 409 0.21 0.09 17.24
C GLY A 409 1.00 0.68 18.42
N ALA A 410 0.51 1.78 18.99
CA ALA A 410 1.15 2.54 20.05
C ALA A 410 0.82 2.01 21.46
N ASN A 411 -0.07 1.02 21.59
CA ASN A 411 -0.54 0.47 22.87
C ASN A 411 -1.20 1.54 23.75
N ASN A 412 -2.01 2.40 23.12
CA ASN A 412 -2.60 3.58 23.73
C ASN A 412 -3.98 3.34 24.40
N GLY A 413 -4.51 2.12 24.41
CA GLY A 413 -5.84 1.81 24.92
C GLY A 413 -6.95 2.04 23.90
N GLY A 414 -6.63 2.02 22.60
CA GLY A 414 -7.57 2.20 21.51
C GLY A 414 -8.73 1.20 21.55
N ARG A 415 -9.96 1.68 21.35
CA ARG A 415 -11.19 0.87 21.50
C ARG A 415 -11.99 0.80 20.21
N VAL A 416 -12.71 -0.30 20.02
CA VAL A 416 -13.77 -0.41 19.02
C VAL A 416 -15.13 -0.53 19.71
N LEU A 417 -15.92 0.54 19.65
CA LEU A 417 -17.20 0.65 20.37
C LEU A 417 -18.38 0.67 19.40
N ASN A 418 -18.94 -0.50 19.08
CA ASN A 418 -20.19 -0.56 18.34
C ASN A 418 -21.39 -0.41 19.29
N ARG A 419 -22.07 0.75 19.24
CA ARG A 419 -23.36 0.95 19.94
C ARG A 419 -24.56 0.77 19.01
N GLY A 420 -24.33 0.69 17.70
CA GLY A 420 -25.33 0.59 16.65
C GLY A 420 -25.44 -0.80 16.07
N THR A 421 -25.45 -0.90 14.75
CA THR A 421 -25.59 -2.16 14.01
C THR A 421 -24.51 -2.33 12.95
N ILE A 422 -23.86 -3.50 12.93
CA ILE A 422 -23.10 -4.00 11.79
C ILE A 422 -23.93 -5.11 11.15
N ASP A 423 -24.33 -4.93 9.88
CA ASP A 423 -25.20 -5.85 9.16
C ASP A 423 -24.51 -6.39 7.90
N TRP A 424 -23.92 -7.57 8.04
CA TRP A 424 -23.29 -8.36 6.97
C TRP A 424 -24.16 -9.55 6.54
N SER A 425 -25.44 -9.58 6.93
CA SER A 425 -26.34 -10.70 6.63
C SER A 425 -26.59 -10.92 5.14
N GLY A 426 -26.46 -9.86 4.32
CA GLY A 426 -26.53 -9.94 2.87
C GLY A 426 -25.17 -9.95 2.16
N SER A 427 -24.06 -9.97 2.90
CA SER A 427 -22.70 -9.86 2.34
C SER A 427 -22.00 -11.22 2.29
N THR A 428 -21.12 -11.39 1.30
CA THR A 428 -20.12 -12.48 1.26
C THR A 428 -18.75 -12.02 1.77
N GLY A 429 -18.56 -10.72 2.02
CA GLY A 429 -17.36 -10.15 2.61
C GLY A 429 -17.25 -10.40 4.11
N THR A 430 -16.21 -9.86 4.73
CA THR A 430 -15.90 -10.03 6.16
C THR A 430 -15.85 -8.71 6.92
N VAL A 431 -15.89 -8.80 8.25
CA VAL A 431 -15.70 -7.67 9.15
C VAL A 431 -14.59 -7.98 10.15
N ALA A 432 -13.58 -7.10 10.22
CA ALA A 432 -12.54 -7.14 11.23
C ALA A 432 -12.65 -5.91 12.15
N ALA A 433 -12.81 -6.15 13.45
CA ALA A 433 -12.76 -5.11 14.47
C ALA A 433 -11.47 -5.27 15.29
N LEU A 434 -10.45 -4.47 14.99
CA LEU A 434 -9.15 -4.52 15.63
C LEU A 434 -9.07 -3.46 16.73
N TYR A 435 -8.83 -3.91 17.95
CA TYR A 435 -8.70 -3.04 19.13
C TYR A 435 -7.44 -3.38 19.89
N ASP A 436 -6.89 -2.39 20.58
CA ASP A 436 -5.69 -2.57 21.41
C ASP A 436 -5.95 -3.63 22.49
N MET A 437 -4.95 -4.47 22.80
CA MET A 437 -5.07 -5.52 23.81
C MET A 437 -5.36 -4.95 25.21
N ASN A 438 -4.86 -3.76 25.52
CA ASN A 438 -5.21 -3.03 26.75
C ASN A 438 -6.45 -2.12 26.59
N GLY A 439 -7.09 -2.15 25.42
CA GLY A 439 -8.31 -1.45 25.07
C GLY A 439 -9.58 -2.26 25.36
N SER A 440 -10.64 -1.98 24.60
CA SER A 440 -11.91 -2.71 24.74
C SER A 440 -12.74 -2.75 23.46
N TYR A 441 -13.54 -3.80 23.37
CA TYR A 441 -14.50 -4.03 22.30
C TYR A 441 -15.92 -4.10 22.82
N SER A 442 -16.86 -3.48 22.09
CA SER A 442 -18.29 -3.65 22.30
C SER A 442 -18.95 -4.03 20.97
N ALA A 443 -19.65 -5.17 20.97
CA ALA A 443 -20.20 -5.76 19.74
C ALA A 443 -21.45 -5.04 19.19
N GLY A 444 -22.23 -4.36 20.03
CA GLY A 444 -23.51 -3.77 19.62
C GLY A 444 -24.46 -4.81 19.03
N THR A 445 -25.20 -4.45 17.98
CA THR A 445 -25.97 -5.40 17.19
C THR A 445 -25.14 -5.90 16.01
N ILE A 446 -24.95 -7.21 15.90
CA ILE A 446 -24.26 -7.87 14.78
C ILE A 446 -25.25 -8.76 14.03
N ARG A 447 -25.22 -8.73 12.70
CA ARG A 447 -25.93 -9.68 11.84
C ARG A 447 -24.96 -10.26 10.82
N SER A 448 -24.75 -11.57 10.88
CA SER A 448 -23.93 -12.32 9.92
C SER A 448 -24.80 -13.02 8.89
N ASN A 449 -24.20 -13.37 7.76
CA ASN A 449 -24.80 -14.18 6.72
C ASN A 449 -24.70 -15.67 7.09
N ALA A 450 -25.85 -16.34 7.22
CA ALA A 450 -25.92 -17.76 7.59
C ALA A 450 -25.31 -18.69 6.52
N ASP A 451 -25.26 -18.23 5.28
CA ASP A 451 -24.69 -18.97 4.14
C ASP A 451 -23.22 -18.62 3.89
N TRP A 452 -22.65 -17.67 4.65
CA TRP A 452 -21.24 -17.33 4.52
C TRP A 452 -20.36 -18.53 4.87
N ARG A 453 -19.31 -18.74 4.09
CA ARG A 453 -18.26 -19.72 4.33
C ARG A 453 -16.92 -19.03 4.15
N ALA A 454 -15.95 -19.41 4.98
CA ALA A 454 -14.58 -18.94 4.84
C ALA A 454 -14.06 -19.28 3.44
N ALA A 455 -13.32 -18.33 2.84
CA ALA A 455 -12.64 -18.61 1.59
C ALA A 455 -11.68 -19.80 1.80
N PRO A 456 -11.56 -20.73 0.83
CA PRO A 456 -10.65 -21.86 0.95
C PRO A 456 -9.24 -21.40 1.30
N LEU A 457 -8.60 -22.10 2.25
CA LEU A 457 -7.21 -21.87 2.66
C LEU A 457 -6.96 -20.49 3.29
N SER A 458 -8.02 -19.79 3.74
CA SER A 458 -7.90 -18.48 4.41
C SER A 458 -7.64 -18.59 5.91
N GLY A 459 -7.94 -19.73 6.52
CA GLY A 459 -7.91 -19.89 7.98
C GLY A 459 -8.97 -19.11 8.76
N LEU A 460 -9.89 -18.40 8.10
CA LEU A 460 -10.95 -17.66 8.80
C LEU A 460 -11.96 -18.61 9.47
N LYS A 461 -12.30 -18.34 10.73
CA LYS A 461 -13.31 -19.11 11.47
C LYS A 461 -14.72 -18.51 11.35
N THR A 462 -14.81 -17.19 11.29
CA THR A 462 -16.07 -16.43 11.32
C THR A 462 -16.06 -15.29 10.32
N GLN A 463 -17.25 -14.88 9.87
CA GLN A 463 -17.41 -13.74 8.97
C GLN A 463 -17.05 -12.41 9.65
N ILE A 464 -17.36 -12.29 10.93
CA ILE A 464 -17.22 -11.07 11.73
C ILE A 464 -16.39 -11.43 12.95
N THR A 465 -15.20 -10.84 13.05
CA THR A 465 -14.23 -11.17 14.11
C THR A 465 -13.73 -9.89 14.76
N ALA A 466 -13.65 -9.91 16.09
CA ALA A 466 -12.98 -8.87 16.86
C ALA A 466 -11.60 -9.40 17.29
N TYR A 467 -10.54 -8.65 16.96
CA TYR A 467 -9.15 -9.03 17.21
C TYR A 467 -8.54 -8.10 18.27
N GLU A 468 -7.89 -8.71 19.26
CA GLU A 468 -6.97 -8.04 20.17
C GLU A 468 -5.63 -7.84 19.43
N LEU A 469 -5.20 -6.59 19.30
CA LEU A 469 -3.97 -6.22 18.62
C LEU A 469 -2.76 -6.56 19.48
N VAL A 470 -1.84 -7.31 18.90
CA VAL A 470 -0.53 -7.63 19.46
C VAL A 470 0.48 -6.72 18.77
N ASN A 471 0.97 -5.71 19.48
CA ASN A 471 1.86 -4.68 18.91
C ASN A 471 3.28 -4.72 19.51
N SER A 472 3.50 -5.53 20.54
CA SER A 472 4.77 -5.64 21.26
C SER A 472 5.01 -7.06 21.76
N VAL A 473 6.26 -7.34 22.17
CA VAL A 473 6.61 -8.62 22.83
C VAL A 473 5.84 -8.80 24.15
N GLY A 474 5.49 -7.71 24.84
CA GLY A 474 4.67 -7.76 26.04
C GLY A 474 3.24 -8.21 25.76
N ASP A 475 2.63 -7.71 24.69
CA ASP A 475 1.30 -8.14 24.25
C ASP A 475 1.35 -9.60 23.79
N LEU A 476 2.42 -9.97 23.08
CA LEU A 476 2.63 -11.34 22.62
C LEU A 476 2.69 -12.34 23.79
N ALA A 477 3.36 -11.98 24.89
CA ALA A 477 3.36 -12.79 26.10
C ALA A 477 1.96 -12.85 26.76
N SER A 478 1.21 -11.76 26.67
CA SER A 478 -0.12 -11.60 27.27
C SER A 478 -1.21 -12.43 26.59
N VAL A 479 -0.98 -12.92 25.37
CA VAL A 479 -1.83 -13.93 24.70
C VAL A 479 -2.08 -15.15 25.60
N SER A 480 -1.10 -15.51 26.44
CA SER A 480 -1.24 -16.63 27.39
C SER A 480 -2.32 -16.43 28.45
N ALA A 481 -2.80 -15.20 28.65
CA ALA A 481 -3.88 -14.90 29.59
C ALA A 481 -5.26 -15.34 29.07
N ASN A 482 -5.45 -15.44 27.75
CA ASN A 482 -6.69 -15.89 27.14
C ASN A 482 -6.41 -16.73 25.87
N LEU A 483 -6.08 -18.00 26.10
CA LEU A 483 -5.71 -18.94 25.02
C LEU A 483 -6.83 -19.27 24.02
N ALA A 484 -8.08 -18.86 24.29
CA ALA A 484 -9.22 -18.99 23.38
C ALA A 484 -9.53 -17.68 22.62
N GLY A 485 -8.77 -16.62 22.86
CA GLY A 485 -8.95 -15.29 22.26
C GLY A 485 -8.70 -15.24 20.76
N SER A 486 -9.07 -14.12 20.15
CA SER A 486 -8.79 -13.81 18.75
C SER A 486 -7.80 -12.66 18.69
N TYR A 487 -6.63 -12.91 18.12
CA TYR A 487 -5.48 -12.01 18.13
C TYR A 487 -5.07 -11.67 16.71
N ALA A 488 -4.61 -10.45 16.50
CA ALA A 488 -3.98 -10.05 15.26
C ALA A 488 -2.70 -9.26 15.54
N LEU A 489 -1.64 -9.46 14.76
CA LEU A 489 -0.52 -8.52 14.79
C LEU A 489 -0.98 -7.18 14.23
N GLY A 490 -0.75 -6.09 14.96
CA GLY A 490 -1.03 -4.74 14.46
C GLY A 490 0.13 -4.16 13.65
N LYS A 491 1.34 -4.69 13.84
CA LYS A 491 2.56 -4.30 13.13
C LYS A 491 3.62 -5.39 13.29
N ASP A 492 4.73 -5.22 12.58
CA ASP A 492 5.91 -6.05 12.79
C ASP A 492 6.46 -5.87 14.21
N ILE A 493 6.82 -6.98 14.86
CA ILE A 493 7.38 -7.00 16.21
C ILE A 493 8.88 -7.27 16.15
N ALA A 494 9.68 -6.28 16.51
CA ALA A 494 11.12 -6.45 16.72
C ALA A 494 11.39 -7.02 18.12
N ALA A 495 11.82 -8.29 18.19
CA ALA A 495 12.04 -9.05 19.43
C ALA A 495 13.52 -9.32 19.75
N SER A 496 14.47 -8.90 18.90
CA SER A 496 15.91 -9.19 19.05
C SER A 496 16.55 -8.66 20.33
N GLN A 497 15.98 -7.62 20.95
CA GLN A 497 16.43 -7.04 22.22
C GLN A 497 15.54 -7.44 23.41
N ALA A 498 14.51 -8.27 23.17
CA ALA A 498 13.61 -8.69 24.23
C ALA A 498 14.23 -9.82 25.07
N PRO A 499 13.79 -9.98 26.34
CA PRO A 499 14.10 -11.16 27.11
C PRO A 499 13.66 -12.44 26.40
N ALA A 500 14.27 -13.57 26.80
CA ALA A 500 13.90 -14.86 26.25
C ALA A 500 12.39 -15.14 26.44
N PHE A 501 11.72 -15.49 25.36
CA PHE A 501 10.29 -15.64 25.28
C PHE A 501 9.83 -16.99 25.84
N THR A 502 8.81 -16.95 26.69
CA THR A 502 8.15 -18.15 27.19
C THR A 502 7.02 -18.52 26.22
N PRO A 503 6.96 -19.76 25.72
CA PRO A 503 5.95 -20.20 24.75
C PRO A 503 4.51 -19.92 25.20
N ILE A 504 3.65 -19.57 24.24
CA ILE A 504 2.22 -19.34 24.48
C ILE A 504 1.53 -20.68 24.77
N GLY A 505 0.82 -20.73 25.89
CA GLY A 505 0.10 -21.92 26.35
C GLY A 505 1.02 -23.03 26.87
N ALA A 506 0.46 -24.23 27.03
CA ALA A 506 1.18 -25.43 27.47
C ALA A 506 0.55 -26.69 26.86
N MET A 507 1.23 -27.84 26.95
CA MET A 507 0.69 -29.13 26.46
C MET A 507 -0.68 -29.47 27.06
N ALA A 508 -0.85 -29.20 28.36
CA ALA A 508 -2.11 -29.46 29.07
C ALA A 508 -3.18 -28.38 28.81
N THR A 509 -2.77 -27.20 28.35
CA THR A 509 -3.64 -26.04 28.11
C THR A 509 -3.20 -25.36 26.81
N PRO A 510 -3.54 -25.95 25.65
CA PRO A 510 -3.08 -25.45 24.36
C PRO A 510 -3.80 -24.16 23.95
N PHE A 511 -3.21 -23.42 23.03
CA PHE A 511 -3.87 -22.31 22.35
C PHE A 511 -5.01 -22.83 21.46
N THR A 512 -6.22 -22.36 21.67
CA THR A 512 -7.45 -22.80 20.99
C THR A 512 -8.16 -21.66 20.24
N GLY A 513 -7.58 -20.47 20.31
CA GLY A 513 -8.05 -19.23 19.70
C GLY A 513 -7.69 -19.09 18.21
N GLU A 514 -7.65 -17.86 17.75
CA GLU A 514 -7.15 -17.48 16.42
C GLU A 514 -6.01 -16.48 16.57
N PHE A 515 -4.90 -16.67 15.87
CA PHE A 515 -3.78 -15.75 15.80
C PHE A 515 -3.48 -15.44 14.34
N ASP A 516 -3.83 -14.23 13.90
CA ASP A 516 -3.61 -13.76 12.54
C ASP A 516 -2.42 -12.78 12.51
N GLY A 517 -1.36 -13.13 11.79
CA GLY A 517 -0.26 -12.21 11.58
C GLY A 517 -0.64 -11.01 10.71
N MET A 518 -1.77 -11.04 9.99
CA MET A 518 -2.20 -9.97 9.07
C MET A 518 -1.10 -9.60 8.04
N GLY A 519 -0.17 -10.53 7.75
CA GLY A 519 1.00 -10.30 6.90
C GLY A 519 2.22 -9.70 7.61
N HIS A 520 2.13 -9.41 8.91
CA HIS A 520 3.24 -8.94 9.73
C HIS A 520 4.15 -10.07 10.23
N VAL A 521 5.35 -9.67 10.67
CA VAL A 521 6.36 -10.59 11.18
C VAL A 521 6.72 -10.36 12.65
N ILE A 522 7.17 -11.42 13.30
CA ILE A 522 7.91 -11.38 14.57
C ILE A 522 9.37 -11.64 14.24
N ASP A 523 10.22 -10.63 14.42
CA ASP A 523 11.62 -10.64 14.01
C ASP A 523 12.57 -10.79 15.22
N GLY A 524 13.48 -11.75 15.16
CA GLY A 524 14.58 -11.88 16.11
C GLY A 524 14.20 -12.47 17.47
N ILE A 525 13.08 -13.18 17.58
CA ILE A 525 12.63 -13.74 18.86
C ILE A 525 13.59 -14.85 19.35
N VAL A 526 13.98 -14.79 20.63
CA VAL A 526 14.80 -15.81 21.29
C VAL A 526 13.93 -16.53 22.31
N PHE A 527 13.88 -17.87 22.29
CA PHE A 527 13.08 -18.65 23.22
C PHE A 527 13.83 -19.01 24.50
N THR A 528 13.13 -19.06 25.63
CA THR A 528 13.71 -19.45 26.93
C THR A 528 14.31 -20.86 26.86
N PRO A 529 15.62 -21.03 27.11
CA PRO A 529 16.24 -22.35 27.16
C PRO A 529 15.71 -23.16 28.35
N GLY A 530 15.63 -24.48 28.22
CA GLY A 530 15.36 -25.38 29.35
C GLY A 530 14.24 -26.40 29.15
N GLY A 531 13.58 -26.45 27.99
CA GLY A 531 12.48 -27.37 27.72
C GLY A 531 12.10 -27.44 26.24
N ASN A 532 10.82 -27.71 25.98
CA ASN A 532 10.25 -27.58 24.64
C ASN A 532 10.20 -26.10 24.23
N VAL A 533 10.56 -25.78 22.99
CA VAL A 533 10.67 -24.38 22.52
C VAL A 533 9.90 -24.11 21.23
N GLY A 534 9.26 -22.94 21.20
CA GLY A 534 8.50 -22.43 20.06
C GLY A 534 7.64 -21.25 20.47
N LEU A 535 7.09 -20.50 19.51
CA LEU A 535 6.17 -19.40 19.82
C LEU A 535 4.95 -19.90 20.57
N PHE A 536 4.35 -20.99 20.12
CA PHE A 536 3.30 -21.71 20.83
C PHE A 536 3.86 -23.00 21.43
N ALA A 537 3.56 -23.24 22.71
CA ALA A 537 3.81 -24.56 23.29
C ALA A 537 2.95 -25.59 22.56
N ALA A 538 1.64 -25.38 22.50
CA ALA A 538 0.76 -26.26 21.75
C ALA A 538 -0.38 -25.47 21.12
N ILE A 539 -0.69 -25.77 19.86
CA ILE A 539 -1.91 -25.32 19.18
C ILE A 539 -2.92 -26.47 19.26
N GLY A 540 -4.07 -26.23 19.87
CA GLY A 540 -5.13 -27.20 20.06
C GLY A 540 -5.97 -27.39 18.81
N THR A 541 -6.89 -28.36 18.82
CA THR A 541 -7.67 -28.78 17.65
C THR A 541 -8.57 -27.70 17.04
N THR A 542 -8.93 -26.67 17.80
CA THR A 542 -9.69 -25.50 17.34
C THR A 542 -8.83 -24.27 17.11
N GLY A 543 -7.53 -24.36 17.43
CA GLY A 543 -6.56 -23.29 17.29
C GLY A 543 -6.21 -23.03 15.83
N VAL A 544 -6.11 -21.76 15.46
CA VAL A 544 -5.68 -21.33 14.13
C VAL A 544 -4.54 -20.33 14.26
N VAL A 545 -3.45 -20.56 13.52
CA VAL A 545 -2.37 -19.59 13.31
C VAL A 545 -2.25 -19.33 11.82
N ARG A 546 -2.32 -18.07 11.41
CA ARG A 546 -2.33 -17.72 9.99
C ARG A 546 -1.60 -16.44 9.65
N ASN A 547 -1.16 -16.31 8.39
CA ASN A 547 -0.53 -15.11 7.81
C ASN A 547 0.61 -14.53 8.66
N LEU A 548 1.44 -15.40 9.24
CA LEU A 548 2.44 -15.04 10.25
C LEU A 548 3.85 -15.39 9.77
N GLY A 549 4.77 -14.43 9.84
CA GLY A 549 6.20 -14.70 9.75
C GLY A 549 6.85 -14.74 11.13
N VAL A 550 7.60 -15.81 11.45
CA VAL A 550 8.50 -15.86 12.61
C VAL A 550 9.93 -15.93 12.11
N VAL A 551 10.59 -14.78 11.99
CA VAL A 551 11.84 -14.63 11.24
C VAL A 551 13.03 -14.35 12.16
N ASN A 552 14.21 -14.77 11.72
CA ASN A 552 15.47 -14.62 12.45
C ASN A 552 15.40 -15.14 13.91
N ALA A 553 14.57 -16.15 14.15
CA ALA A 553 14.31 -16.66 15.48
C ALA A 553 15.41 -17.61 15.96
N SER A 554 15.61 -17.70 17.28
CA SER A 554 16.61 -18.59 17.89
C SER A 554 15.97 -19.49 18.94
N ALA A 555 15.99 -20.80 18.66
CA ALA A 555 15.45 -21.85 19.51
C ALA A 555 16.56 -22.76 20.04
N ALA A 556 16.87 -22.62 21.33
CA ALA A 556 17.91 -23.37 22.03
C ALA A 556 17.27 -24.52 22.86
N ILE A 557 17.35 -25.76 22.35
CA ILE A 557 16.64 -26.94 22.87
C ILE A 557 17.51 -27.77 23.83
N PHE A 558 16.93 -28.31 24.90
CA PHE A 558 17.59 -29.29 25.78
C PHE A 558 17.40 -30.73 25.28
N PRO A 559 18.29 -31.67 25.64
CA PRO A 559 18.17 -33.06 25.22
C PRO A 559 16.80 -33.70 25.49
N ARG A 560 16.33 -34.55 24.57
CA ARG A 560 15.03 -35.26 24.64
C ARG A 560 13.79 -34.37 24.62
N MET A 561 13.92 -33.08 24.32
CA MET A 561 12.81 -32.16 24.13
C MET A 561 12.44 -32.02 22.64
N THR A 562 11.35 -31.32 22.39
CA THR A 562 10.81 -31.01 21.06
C THR A 562 10.88 -29.52 20.80
N GLY A 563 11.14 -29.09 19.56
CA GLY A 563 11.05 -27.68 19.22
C GLY A 563 10.71 -27.40 17.77
N GLY A 564 10.10 -26.24 17.57
CA GLY A 564 9.81 -25.63 16.28
C GLY A 564 9.53 -24.16 16.46
N LEU A 565 9.94 -23.31 15.51
CA LEU A 565 9.92 -21.85 15.72
C LEU A 565 8.49 -21.31 15.93
N VAL A 566 7.49 -21.87 15.23
CA VAL A 566 6.09 -21.48 15.38
C VAL A 566 5.41 -22.28 16.48
N ALA A 567 5.54 -23.60 16.49
CA ALA A 567 4.90 -24.43 17.51
C ALA A 567 5.75 -25.64 17.89
N VAL A 568 5.68 -26.04 19.16
CA VAL A 568 6.22 -27.35 19.57
C VAL A 568 5.29 -28.45 19.04
N ILE A 569 3.99 -28.36 19.34
CA ILE A 569 2.97 -29.30 18.84
C ILE A 569 1.83 -28.52 18.17
N ASN A 570 1.45 -28.94 16.96
CA ASN A 570 0.25 -28.45 16.27
C ASN A 570 -0.80 -29.54 16.16
N ALA A 571 -1.95 -29.39 16.81
CA ALA A 571 -3.15 -30.21 16.58
C ALA A 571 -4.26 -29.44 15.82
N GLY A 572 -4.04 -28.15 15.54
CA GLY A 572 -4.99 -27.26 14.87
C GLY A 572 -4.60 -26.97 13.42
N LEU A 573 -4.85 -25.73 12.98
CA LEU A 573 -4.52 -25.25 11.64
C LEU A 573 -3.38 -24.22 11.69
N ILE A 574 -2.34 -24.46 10.91
CA ILE A 574 -1.33 -23.47 10.54
C ILE A 574 -1.44 -23.23 9.04
N THR A 575 -1.70 -21.99 8.62
CA THR A 575 -1.87 -21.65 7.20
C THR A 575 -1.16 -20.36 6.83
N ASN A 576 -0.58 -20.26 5.64
CA ASN A 576 0.14 -19.06 5.19
C ASN A 576 1.16 -18.53 6.22
N THR A 577 1.95 -19.44 6.79
CA THR A 577 2.87 -19.13 7.90
C THR A 577 4.28 -19.56 7.52
N TYR A 578 5.29 -18.75 7.86
CA TYR A 578 6.67 -19.07 7.53
C TYR A 578 7.63 -18.78 8.67
N SER A 579 8.76 -19.49 8.67
CA SER A 579 9.82 -19.26 9.66
C SER A 579 11.23 -19.22 9.07
N SER A 580 12.11 -18.45 9.73
CA SER A 580 13.56 -18.45 9.49
C SER A 580 14.33 -18.30 10.80
N GLY A 581 15.62 -18.66 10.78
CA GLY A 581 16.49 -18.62 11.95
C GLY A 581 17.11 -19.99 12.25
N GLU A 582 17.24 -20.33 13.53
CA GLU A 582 17.95 -21.54 13.97
C GLU A 582 17.20 -22.29 15.07
N VAL A 583 17.16 -23.63 14.93
CA VAL A 583 16.68 -24.57 15.94
C VAL A 583 17.82 -25.53 16.30
N SER A 584 18.41 -25.38 17.47
CA SER A 584 19.63 -26.12 17.83
C SER A 584 19.67 -26.61 19.27
N LEU A 585 20.35 -27.74 19.48
CA LEU A 585 20.60 -28.29 20.81
C LEU A 585 21.61 -27.40 21.57
N VAL A 586 21.27 -26.97 22.79
CA VAL A 586 22.15 -26.10 23.60
C VAL A 586 23.44 -26.83 24.00
N ARG A 587 23.33 -28.07 24.51
CA ARG A 587 24.43 -28.93 24.97
C ARG A 587 24.03 -30.41 24.96
N GLY A 588 25.02 -31.29 24.78
CA GLY A 588 24.88 -32.75 24.93
C GLY A 588 25.05 -33.52 23.62
N THR A 589 25.02 -34.85 23.71
CA THR A 589 25.12 -35.77 22.57
C THR A 589 23.83 -36.54 22.30
N GLU A 590 22.81 -36.36 23.15
CA GLU A 590 21.48 -36.95 22.97
C GLU A 590 20.63 -36.10 22.01
N GLY A 591 19.68 -36.74 21.33
CA GLY A 591 18.88 -36.12 20.28
C GLY A 591 17.68 -35.31 20.76
N VAL A 592 17.17 -34.45 19.88
CA VAL A 592 15.89 -33.73 20.03
C VAL A 592 14.95 -34.04 18.87
N LEU A 593 13.66 -33.74 19.02
CA LEU A 593 12.71 -33.69 17.91
C LEU A 593 12.60 -32.24 17.44
N ALA A 594 13.04 -31.93 16.23
CA ALA A 594 13.11 -30.55 15.77
C ALA A 594 12.54 -30.36 14.36
N GLY A 595 11.76 -29.32 14.16
CA GLY A 595 11.35 -28.83 12.85
C GLY A 595 11.63 -27.34 12.71
N GLY A 596 11.87 -26.85 11.49
CA GLY A 596 12.06 -25.41 11.27
C GLY A 596 10.79 -24.60 11.57
N LEU A 597 9.61 -25.15 11.30
CA LEU A 597 8.32 -24.52 11.60
C LEU A 597 7.68 -25.14 12.84
N VAL A 598 7.52 -26.47 12.85
CA VAL A 598 6.78 -27.20 13.90
C VAL A 598 7.57 -28.42 14.36
N GLY A 599 7.65 -28.64 15.68
CA GLY A 599 8.28 -29.85 16.23
C GLY A 599 7.50 -31.13 15.86
N GLN A 600 6.23 -31.19 16.25
CA GLN A 600 5.30 -32.27 15.91
C GLN A 600 3.98 -31.72 15.35
N ASN A 601 3.55 -32.24 14.20
CA ASN A 601 2.26 -31.91 13.58
C ASN A 601 1.28 -33.09 13.69
N ASP A 602 0.20 -32.89 14.42
CA ASP A 602 -0.97 -33.77 14.53
C ASP A 602 -2.21 -33.18 13.81
N GLY A 603 -2.13 -31.91 13.38
CA GLY A 603 -3.19 -31.18 12.70
C GLY A 603 -2.92 -30.94 11.20
N LEU A 604 -3.29 -29.77 10.70
CA LEU A 604 -3.09 -29.35 9.32
C LEU A 604 -2.08 -28.20 9.24
N ILE A 605 -1.07 -28.37 8.39
CA ILE A 605 -0.16 -27.31 7.95
C ILE A 605 -0.38 -27.14 6.45
N GLU A 606 -0.74 -25.94 6.02
CA GLU A 606 -0.95 -25.64 4.61
C GLU A 606 -0.32 -24.31 4.20
N ARG A 607 0.10 -24.18 2.93
CA ARG A 607 0.69 -22.92 2.40
C ARG A 607 1.78 -22.32 3.28
N SER A 608 2.61 -23.17 3.88
CA SER A 608 3.54 -22.75 4.92
C SER A 608 4.96 -23.16 4.57
N SER A 609 5.94 -22.44 5.09
CA SER A 609 7.34 -22.71 4.73
C SER A 609 8.34 -22.50 5.85
N SER A 610 9.54 -23.06 5.69
CA SER A 610 10.65 -22.74 6.57
C SER A 610 11.98 -22.71 5.84
N SER A 611 12.76 -21.66 6.11
CA SER A 611 14.18 -21.56 5.74
C SER A 611 15.11 -21.72 6.94
N ALA A 612 14.58 -22.12 8.10
CA ALA A 612 15.34 -22.24 9.33
C ALA A 612 16.38 -23.37 9.26
N THR A 613 17.53 -23.15 9.88
CA THR A 613 18.55 -24.19 10.06
C THR A 613 18.20 -25.04 11.27
N VAL A 614 18.23 -26.36 11.12
CA VAL A 614 17.84 -27.33 12.16
C VAL A 614 19.00 -28.25 12.51
N HIS A 615 19.37 -28.25 13.79
CA HIS A 615 20.45 -29.05 14.36
C HIS A 615 19.94 -30.03 15.42
N PRO A 616 19.41 -31.22 15.03
CA PRO A 616 18.76 -32.14 15.97
C PRO A 616 19.75 -32.98 16.81
N ALA A 617 21.07 -32.75 16.68
CA ALA A 617 22.14 -33.53 17.30
C ALA A 617 22.03 -35.03 16.97
N ALA A 618 21.77 -35.93 17.93
CA ALA A 618 21.54 -37.36 17.67
C ALA A 618 20.04 -37.71 17.48
N GLY A 619 19.20 -36.71 17.21
CA GLY A 619 17.74 -36.83 17.17
C GLY A 619 17.15 -36.84 15.78
N THR A 620 15.90 -36.41 15.67
CA THR A 620 15.13 -36.35 14.41
C THR A 620 14.89 -34.89 14.05
N GLY A 621 15.32 -34.50 12.85
CA GLY A 621 15.14 -33.16 12.30
C GLY A 621 14.40 -33.19 10.97
N GLY A 622 13.52 -32.22 10.76
CA GLY A 622 12.94 -31.93 9.44
C GLY A 622 13.04 -30.44 9.11
N GLY A 623 13.20 -30.09 7.84
CA GLY A 623 13.29 -28.68 7.43
C GLY A 623 12.02 -27.89 7.76
N LEU A 624 10.84 -28.49 7.58
CA LEU A 624 9.56 -27.91 7.98
C LEU A 624 9.08 -28.49 9.33
N VAL A 625 9.00 -29.82 9.43
CA VAL A 625 8.40 -30.51 10.57
C VAL A 625 9.28 -31.64 11.09
N GLY A 626 9.49 -31.74 12.41
CA GLY A 626 10.24 -32.87 12.98
C GLY A 626 9.51 -34.20 12.81
N VAL A 627 8.27 -34.27 13.32
CA VAL A 627 7.37 -35.45 13.21
C VAL A 627 6.01 -35.04 12.67
N ASN A 628 5.54 -35.68 11.60
CA ASN A 628 4.22 -35.43 11.02
C ASN A 628 3.30 -36.65 11.18
N ASN A 629 2.31 -36.56 12.08
CA ASN A 629 1.16 -37.47 12.18
C ASN A 629 -0.09 -36.93 11.47
N GLY A 630 -0.14 -35.63 11.20
CA GLY A 630 -1.25 -34.93 10.54
C GLY A 630 -1.07 -34.78 9.03
N SER A 631 -1.52 -33.64 8.49
CA SER A 631 -1.44 -33.33 7.06
C SER A 631 -0.56 -32.11 6.79
N ILE A 632 0.29 -32.22 5.78
CA ILE A 632 1.10 -31.14 5.21
C ILE A 632 0.69 -30.97 3.74
N VAL A 633 0.23 -29.79 3.38
CA VAL A 633 -0.35 -29.50 2.06
C VAL A 633 0.27 -28.22 1.49
N GLN A 634 0.70 -28.20 0.22
CA GLN A 634 1.15 -26.96 -0.43
C GLN A 634 2.22 -26.21 0.38
N SER A 635 3.16 -26.94 0.97
CA SER A 635 4.14 -26.40 1.91
C SER A 635 5.55 -26.82 1.55
N PHE A 636 6.56 -26.04 1.92
CA PHE A 636 7.93 -26.31 1.52
C PHE A 636 9.01 -25.97 2.55
N ALA A 637 10.21 -26.53 2.40
CA ALA A 637 11.37 -26.19 3.21
C ALA A 637 12.63 -25.98 2.36
N SER A 638 13.39 -24.93 2.69
CA SER A 638 14.66 -24.61 2.04
C SER A 638 15.85 -24.57 3.01
N GLY A 639 15.58 -24.66 4.32
CA GLY A 639 16.60 -24.64 5.37
C GLY A 639 17.47 -25.90 5.40
N MET A 640 18.67 -25.78 5.98
CA MET A 640 19.56 -26.91 6.22
C MET A 640 19.13 -27.69 7.45
N VAL A 641 19.09 -29.02 7.35
CA VAL A 641 19.00 -29.95 8.49
C VAL A 641 20.33 -30.67 8.62
N SER A 642 21.09 -30.41 9.67
CA SER A 642 22.38 -31.08 9.90
C SER A 642 22.53 -31.57 11.34
N GLY A 643 22.78 -32.86 11.49
CA GLY A 643 22.88 -33.52 12.79
C GLY A 643 24.15 -34.35 12.94
N GLY A 644 24.37 -34.91 14.13
CA GLY A 644 25.50 -35.78 14.42
C GLY A 644 25.36 -37.17 13.81
N SER A 645 26.32 -38.06 14.09
CA SER A 645 26.43 -39.41 13.49
C SER A 645 25.21 -40.33 13.70
N ARG A 646 24.33 -40.02 14.65
CA ARG A 646 23.11 -40.79 14.97
C ARG A 646 21.82 -40.07 14.60
N SER A 647 21.89 -38.96 13.87
CA SER A 647 20.70 -38.19 13.49
C SER A 647 19.90 -38.80 12.34
N VAL A 648 18.61 -38.51 12.37
CA VAL A 648 17.64 -38.72 11.31
C VAL A 648 17.28 -37.35 10.74
N ALA A 649 17.49 -37.12 9.44
CA ALA A 649 17.28 -35.81 8.83
C ALA A 649 16.47 -35.91 7.54
N GLY A 650 15.34 -35.24 7.47
CA GLY A 650 14.54 -35.10 6.24
C GLY A 650 14.53 -33.67 5.73
N GLY A 651 14.59 -33.48 4.42
CA GLY A 651 14.55 -32.14 3.82
C GLY A 651 13.25 -31.39 4.13
N LEU A 652 12.10 -32.08 4.13
CA LEU A 652 10.81 -31.52 4.56
C LEU A 652 10.42 -31.99 5.96
N VAL A 653 10.40 -33.31 6.19
CA VAL A 653 9.92 -33.94 7.42
C VAL A 653 10.92 -34.95 7.96
N GLY A 654 11.21 -34.94 9.26
CA GLY A 654 12.04 -35.99 9.85
C GLY A 654 11.38 -37.37 9.78
N ARG A 655 10.23 -37.53 10.46
CA ARG A 655 9.40 -38.75 10.42
C ARG A 655 7.98 -38.43 9.96
N ASN A 656 7.50 -39.15 8.94
CA ASN A 656 6.16 -38.99 8.41
C ASN A 656 5.31 -40.25 8.64
N SER A 657 4.29 -40.14 9.48
CA SER A 657 3.20 -41.14 9.66
C SER A 657 1.86 -40.64 9.11
N GLY A 658 1.76 -39.34 8.79
CA GLY A 658 0.59 -38.69 8.21
C GLY A 658 0.63 -38.55 6.69
N ALA A 659 0.09 -37.45 6.17
CA ALA A 659 0.02 -37.16 4.74
C ALA A 659 0.89 -35.96 4.35
N ILE A 660 1.62 -36.09 3.25
CA ILE A 660 2.36 -35.01 2.57
C ILE A 660 1.82 -34.93 1.15
N THR A 661 1.28 -33.77 0.76
CA THR A 661 0.65 -33.56 -0.55
C THR A 661 1.05 -32.21 -1.13
N GLN A 662 1.41 -32.17 -2.42
CA GLN A 662 1.71 -30.92 -3.11
C GLN A 662 2.82 -30.12 -2.42
N SER A 663 3.88 -30.79 -1.99
CA SER A 663 4.90 -30.21 -1.12
C SER A 663 6.30 -30.47 -1.64
N TYR A 664 7.26 -29.64 -1.25
CA TYR A 664 8.62 -29.82 -1.73
C TYR A 664 9.72 -29.37 -0.77
N ALA A 665 10.95 -29.82 -1.00
CA ALA A 665 12.11 -29.37 -0.24
C ALA A 665 13.32 -29.11 -1.13
N THR A 666 14.09 -28.07 -0.81
CA THR A 666 15.26 -27.62 -1.60
C THR A 666 16.53 -27.40 -0.78
N GLY A 667 16.47 -27.59 0.54
CA GLY A 667 17.60 -27.38 1.44
C GLY A 667 18.62 -28.52 1.44
N ILE A 668 19.23 -28.78 2.61
CA ILE A 668 20.22 -29.84 2.80
C ILE A 668 19.71 -30.82 3.86
N ALA A 669 19.85 -32.13 3.63
CA ALA A 669 19.56 -33.17 4.61
C ALA A 669 20.87 -33.90 5.02
N GLY A 670 21.61 -33.33 5.97
CA GLY A 670 22.92 -33.80 6.46
C GLY A 670 22.87 -34.65 7.74
N GLY A 671 21.97 -35.64 7.81
CA GLY A 671 21.87 -36.56 8.97
C GLY A 671 22.87 -37.72 8.93
N GLY A 672 23.30 -38.24 10.08
CA GLY A 672 24.32 -39.30 10.17
C GLY A 672 23.81 -40.73 9.94
N MET A 673 22.60 -41.05 10.40
CA MET A 673 22.05 -42.41 10.45
C MET A 673 20.94 -42.66 9.43
N ASN A 674 20.13 -41.67 9.09
CA ASN A 674 19.12 -41.78 8.04
C ASN A 674 18.85 -40.41 7.40
N ARG A 675 18.70 -40.37 6.07
CA ARG A 675 18.51 -39.15 5.27
C ARG A 675 17.45 -39.33 4.19
N GLY A 676 16.55 -38.37 4.03
CA GLY A 676 15.61 -38.35 2.91
C GLY A 676 15.39 -36.95 2.36
N GLY A 677 15.28 -36.80 1.05
CA GLY A 677 15.05 -35.50 0.43
C GLY A 677 13.70 -34.87 0.83
N LEU A 678 12.63 -35.66 0.95
CA LEU A 678 11.36 -35.25 1.54
C LEU A 678 11.24 -35.72 2.99
N ALA A 679 11.33 -37.03 3.22
CA ALA A 679 11.15 -37.62 4.54
C ALA A 679 12.25 -38.61 4.90
N ALA A 680 12.84 -38.53 6.09
CA ALA A 680 13.85 -39.52 6.46
C ALA A 680 13.22 -40.89 6.71
N ASP A 681 12.19 -40.98 7.56
CA ASP A 681 11.37 -42.18 7.73
C ASP A 681 9.93 -41.91 7.25
N ASN A 682 9.40 -42.77 6.38
CA ASN A 682 8.00 -42.71 5.95
C ASN A 682 7.23 -43.98 6.35
N SER A 683 6.16 -43.82 7.12
CA SER A 683 5.10 -44.81 7.34
C SER A 683 3.72 -44.31 6.88
N GLY A 684 3.62 -43.04 6.49
CA GLY A 684 2.41 -42.40 5.97
C GLY A 684 2.33 -42.38 4.44
N THR A 685 1.73 -41.31 3.90
CA THR A 685 1.56 -41.10 2.46
C THR A 685 2.30 -39.87 1.96
N ILE A 686 2.89 -39.97 0.76
CA ILE A 686 3.51 -38.85 0.03
C ILE A 686 2.97 -38.84 -1.40
N GLN A 687 2.42 -37.71 -1.83
CA GLN A 687 1.77 -37.57 -3.14
C GLN A 687 2.07 -36.21 -3.77
N GLU A 688 2.17 -36.19 -5.11
CA GLU A 688 2.34 -34.96 -5.91
C GLU A 688 3.39 -34.01 -5.31
N SER A 689 4.57 -34.52 -4.99
CA SER A 689 5.58 -33.80 -4.20
C SER A 689 6.97 -33.97 -4.81
N PHE A 690 7.92 -33.10 -4.51
CA PHE A 690 9.28 -33.26 -5.04
C PHE A 690 10.40 -32.80 -4.11
N SER A 691 11.62 -33.28 -4.35
CA SER A 691 12.81 -32.78 -3.65
C SER A 691 13.94 -32.42 -4.60
N THR A 692 14.59 -31.29 -4.34
CA THR A 692 15.93 -30.95 -4.86
C THR A 692 16.94 -30.86 -3.72
N THR A 693 16.62 -31.47 -2.57
CA THR A 693 17.42 -31.40 -1.35
C THR A 693 18.76 -32.08 -1.56
N GLU A 694 19.85 -31.38 -1.25
CA GLU A 694 21.18 -31.97 -1.26
C GLU A 694 21.30 -33.02 -0.15
N ILE A 695 21.80 -34.20 -0.49
CA ILE A 695 22.11 -35.28 0.46
C ILE A 695 23.63 -35.45 0.49
N PRO A 696 24.33 -34.83 1.47
CA PRO A 696 25.78 -34.91 1.53
C PRO A 696 26.28 -36.37 1.61
N PRO A 697 27.37 -36.70 0.89
CA PRO A 697 27.90 -38.05 0.86
C PRO A 697 28.46 -38.47 2.22
N LEU A 698 28.15 -39.69 2.67
CA LEU A 698 28.76 -40.34 3.85
C LEU A 698 29.37 -41.69 3.47
N PRO A 699 30.41 -42.17 4.20
CA PRO A 699 30.91 -43.53 4.05
C PRO A 699 29.77 -44.54 4.24
N THR A 700 29.55 -45.33 3.18
CA THR A 700 28.30 -46.02 2.83
C THR A 700 27.94 -47.17 3.78
N PHE A 701 27.04 -46.94 4.75
CA PHE A 701 26.39 -48.02 5.53
C PHE A 701 24.95 -47.68 6.01
N TYR A 702 24.48 -46.45 5.80
CA TYR A 702 23.22 -45.95 6.37
C TYR A 702 22.20 -45.61 5.27
N PRO A 703 20.89 -45.85 5.52
CA PRO A 703 19.83 -45.54 4.55
C PRO A 703 19.84 -44.08 4.10
N HIS A 704 19.68 -43.86 2.81
CA HIS A 704 19.51 -42.54 2.21
C HIS A 704 18.71 -42.65 0.90
N GLY A 705 17.96 -41.61 0.56
CA GLY A 705 17.28 -41.53 -0.74
C GLY A 705 16.82 -40.13 -1.09
N GLY A 706 16.78 -39.83 -2.39
CA GLY A 706 16.39 -38.53 -2.94
C GLY A 706 14.96 -38.11 -2.59
N VAL A 707 14.11 -39.05 -2.18
CA VAL A 707 12.75 -38.78 -1.66
C VAL A 707 12.64 -39.26 -0.21
N VAL A 708 12.94 -40.54 0.04
CA VAL A 708 12.82 -41.15 1.38
C VAL A 708 14.06 -41.91 1.78
N GLY A 709 14.42 -41.88 3.06
CA GLY A 709 15.54 -42.68 3.58
C GLY A 709 15.12 -44.12 3.89
N THR A 710 14.03 -44.27 4.65
CA THR A 710 13.34 -45.55 4.89
C THR A 710 11.85 -45.39 4.60
N ASN A 711 11.22 -46.49 4.17
CA ASN A 711 9.81 -46.47 3.81
C ASN A 711 9.10 -47.77 4.21
N SER A 712 7.98 -47.61 4.90
CA SER A 712 6.99 -48.64 5.25
C SER A 712 5.57 -48.21 4.88
N GLY A 713 5.40 -46.99 4.37
CA GLY A 713 4.14 -46.42 3.90
C GLY A 713 4.05 -46.38 2.37
N SER A 714 3.28 -45.42 1.85
CA SER A 714 3.05 -45.27 0.40
C SER A 714 3.69 -44.00 -0.15
N VAL A 715 4.45 -44.14 -1.23
CA VAL A 715 4.93 -43.03 -2.06
C VAL A 715 4.29 -43.17 -3.43
N ALA A 716 3.51 -42.17 -3.85
CA ALA A 716 2.81 -42.22 -5.13
C ALA A 716 3.76 -42.06 -6.32
N SER A 717 3.31 -42.51 -7.49
CA SER A 717 4.08 -42.46 -8.74
C SER A 717 4.31 -41.06 -9.30
N ASN A 718 3.70 -40.03 -8.70
CA ASN A 718 3.86 -38.62 -9.07
C ASN A 718 4.71 -37.84 -8.04
N VAL A 719 5.58 -38.56 -7.31
CA VAL A 719 6.58 -37.98 -6.42
C VAL A 719 7.95 -38.06 -7.07
N PHE A 720 8.66 -36.94 -7.17
CA PHE A 720 9.89 -36.83 -7.97
C PHE A 720 11.08 -36.34 -7.13
N TRP A 721 12.30 -36.53 -7.62
CA TRP A 721 13.47 -35.85 -7.07
C TRP A 721 14.46 -35.47 -8.16
N ASP A 722 15.27 -34.45 -7.90
CA ASP A 722 16.38 -34.08 -8.75
C ASP A 722 17.63 -34.90 -8.41
N THR A 723 18.02 -35.77 -9.32
CA THR A 723 19.18 -36.67 -9.21
C THR A 723 20.53 -35.95 -9.17
N GLN A 724 20.62 -34.72 -9.71
CA GLN A 724 21.87 -33.97 -9.81
C GLN A 724 22.08 -33.09 -8.57
N THR A 725 21.04 -32.38 -8.12
CA THR A 725 21.13 -31.55 -6.91
C THR A 725 21.13 -32.39 -5.63
N SER A 726 20.39 -33.50 -5.60
CA SER A 726 20.42 -34.41 -4.45
C SER A 726 21.72 -35.22 -4.30
N GLY A 727 22.48 -35.37 -5.40
CA GLY A 727 23.68 -36.19 -5.43
C GLY A 727 23.42 -37.70 -5.37
N THR A 728 22.17 -38.15 -5.56
CA THR A 728 21.80 -39.57 -5.54
C THR A 728 20.88 -39.97 -6.71
N LEU A 729 21.15 -41.14 -7.28
CA LEU A 729 20.29 -41.79 -8.27
C LEU A 729 19.20 -42.68 -7.63
N ASP A 730 19.25 -42.88 -6.32
CA ASP A 730 18.28 -43.68 -5.58
C ASP A 730 17.29 -42.74 -4.86
N GLY A 731 16.00 -42.88 -5.17
CA GLY A 731 14.91 -42.16 -4.51
C GLY A 731 14.55 -42.73 -3.14
N GLY A 732 15.02 -43.94 -2.82
CA GLY A 732 14.74 -44.67 -1.60
C GLY A 732 13.76 -45.84 -1.78
N PRO A 733 13.53 -46.64 -0.73
CA PRO A 733 12.70 -47.84 -0.81
C PRO A 733 11.26 -47.55 -1.25
N GLY A 734 10.77 -48.28 -2.26
CA GLY A 734 9.41 -48.11 -2.79
C GLY A 734 9.23 -46.90 -3.73
N VAL A 735 10.32 -46.23 -4.10
CA VAL A 735 10.33 -45.13 -5.09
C VAL A 735 10.89 -45.63 -6.41
N SER A 736 10.18 -45.38 -7.51
CA SER A 736 10.62 -45.77 -8.85
C SER A 736 11.83 -44.96 -9.29
N ALA A 737 12.86 -45.61 -9.85
CA ALA A 737 14.01 -44.93 -10.47
C ALA A 737 13.60 -43.99 -11.63
N ALA A 738 12.48 -44.26 -12.30
CA ALA A 738 11.94 -43.41 -13.36
C ALA A 738 11.46 -42.04 -12.87
N ASN A 739 11.28 -41.87 -11.56
CA ASN A 739 10.87 -40.62 -10.93
C ASN A 739 12.07 -39.72 -10.56
N GLY A 740 13.29 -40.20 -10.76
CA GLY A 740 14.50 -39.40 -10.65
C GLY A 740 14.68 -38.57 -11.91
N LEU A 741 14.51 -37.25 -11.79
CA LEU A 741 14.65 -36.29 -12.87
C LEU A 741 16.03 -35.62 -12.81
N THR A 742 16.55 -35.19 -13.95
CA THR A 742 17.68 -34.25 -14.01
C THR A 742 17.20 -32.83 -13.70
N THR A 743 18.09 -31.91 -13.32
CA THR A 743 17.76 -30.50 -13.13
C THR A 743 17.08 -29.90 -14.35
N ALA A 744 17.54 -30.25 -15.56
CA ALA A 744 16.91 -29.81 -16.80
C ALA A 744 15.46 -30.33 -16.96
N GLN A 745 15.19 -31.57 -16.56
CA GLN A 745 13.84 -32.13 -16.56
C GLN A 745 12.96 -31.50 -15.47
N MET A 746 13.52 -31.19 -14.30
CA MET A 746 12.80 -30.48 -13.22
C MET A 746 12.35 -29.10 -13.66
N SER A 747 13.09 -28.44 -14.56
CA SER A 747 12.72 -27.15 -15.15
C SER A 747 11.65 -27.27 -16.26
N THR A 748 11.15 -28.48 -16.54
CA THR A 748 10.25 -28.76 -17.67
C THR A 748 8.91 -29.33 -17.18
N PRO A 749 7.78 -28.60 -17.29
CA PRO A 749 6.47 -29.05 -16.78
C PRO A 749 6.02 -30.43 -17.29
N ALA A 750 6.33 -30.78 -18.55
CA ALA A 750 5.96 -32.06 -19.14
C ALA A 750 6.63 -33.28 -18.44
N SER A 751 7.73 -33.06 -17.70
CA SER A 751 8.43 -34.13 -16.97
C SER A 751 7.64 -34.66 -15.77
N PHE A 752 6.68 -33.90 -15.25
CA PHE A 752 5.87 -34.25 -14.08
C PHE A 752 4.61 -35.07 -14.44
N GLY A 753 4.53 -35.50 -15.70
CA GLY A 753 3.41 -36.28 -16.23
C GLY A 753 2.10 -35.48 -16.33
N PRO A 754 0.99 -36.15 -16.70
CA PRO A 754 -0.32 -35.49 -16.82
C PRO A 754 -0.96 -35.17 -15.46
N THR A 755 -0.37 -35.64 -14.36
CA THR A 755 -0.96 -35.56 -13.01
C THR A 755 -0.75 -34.21 -12.34
N TRP A 756 0.25 -33.43 -12.75
CA TRP A 756 0.53 -32.12 -12.16
C TRP A 756 -0.12 -31.03 -13.01
N ASP A 757 -0.91 -30.17 -12.38
CA ASP A 757 -1.58 -29.06 -13.07
C ASP A 757 -0.74 -27.78 -13.00
N PHE A 758 -0.16 -27.41 -14.15
CA PHE A 758 0.57 -26.15 -14.37
C PHE A 758 -0.29 -25.07 -15.05
N SER A 759 -1.58 -25.32 -15.29
CA SER A 759 -2.51 -24.33 -15.85
C SER A 759 -2.61 -23.09 -14.96
N PRO A 760 -3.15 -21.96 -15.45
CA PRO A 760 -3.29 -20.74 -14.64
C PRO A 760 -4.07 -20.93 -13.33
N THR A 761 -4.91 -21.96 -13.24
CA THR A 761 -5.70 -22.33 -12.04
C THR A 761 -5.11 -23.50 -11.25
N GLY A 762 -4.02 -24.10 -11.75
CA GLY A 762 -3.35 -25.24 -11.14
C GLY A 762 -2.52 -24.87 -9.91
N ILE A 763 -2.06 -25.89 -9.19
CA ILE A 763 -1.30 -25.70 -7.95
C ILE A 763 0.15 -25.30 -8.21
N TRP A 764 0.73 -25.79 -9.30
CA TRP A 764 2.12 -25.57 -9.64
C TRP A 764 2.28 -24.46 -10.67
N ALA A 765 3.39 -23.75 -10.58
CA ALA A 765 3.82 -22.79 -11.58
C ALA A 765 5.29 -23.07 -11.96
N MET A 766 5.65 -22.68 -13.18
CA MET A 766 7.02 -22.72 -13.68
C MET A 766 7.39 -21.33 -14.23
N PRO A 767 7.86 -20.41 -13.39
CA PRO A 767 8.32 -19.10 -13.84
C PRO A 767 9.45 -19.20 -14.87
N ALA A 768 9.60 -18.19 -15.73
CA ALA A 768 10.66 -18.17 -16.72
C ALA A 768 12.05 -18.23 -16.04
N GLY A 769 12.86 -19.23 -16.41
CA GLY A 769 14.19 -19.45 -15.83
C GLY A 769 14.21 -20.23 -14.51
N ALA A 770 13.06 -20.70 -14.01
CA ALA A 770 13.02 -21.55 -12.83
C ALA A 770 13.71 -22.90 -13.06
N THR A 771 14.42 -23.40 -12.06
CA THR A 771 15.13 -24.69 -12.11
C THR A 771 14.24 -25.87 -11.68
N HIS A 772 13.11 -25.59 -11.03
CA HIS A 772 12.11 -26.55 -10.57
C HIS A 772 10.73 -25.86 -10.46
N PRO A 773 9.62 -26.61 -10.29
CA PRO A 773 8.31 -26.04 -10.03
C PRO A 773 8.28 -25.25 -8.71
N VAL A 774 7.41 -24.24 -8.63
CA VAL A 774 7.06 -23.55 -7.38
C VAL A 774 5.56 -23.63 -7.15
N LEU A 775 5.11 -23.51 -5.91
CA LEU A 775 3.68 -23.45 -5.63
C LEU A 775 3.15 -22.10 -6.09
N ARG A 776 1.99 -22.10 -6.74
CA ARG A 776 1.42 -20.90 -7.34
C ARG A 776 1.15 -19.79 -6.32
N TRP A 777 0.83 -20.15 -5.08
CA TRP A 777 0.58 -19.17 -4.01
C TRP A 777 1.85 -18.39 -3.64
N GLU A 778 3.05 -18.92 -3.88
CA GLU A 778 4.32 -18.21 -3.65
C GLU A 778 4.51 -17.02 -4.58
N LEU A 779 3.87 -17.05 -5.77
CA LEU A 779 3.97 -15.97 -6.75
C LEU A 779 3.00 -14.81 -6.44
N ALA A 780 2.10 -14.99 -5.47
CA ALA A 780 1.12 -13.98 -5.07
C ALA A 780 1.62 -13.05 -3.95
N HIS A 781 2.84 -13.27 -3.45
CA HIS A 781 3.41 -12.57 -2.30
C HIS A 781 4.76 -11.93 -2.61
#